data_AF-A0A3B9GPG5-F1
#
_entry.id   AF-A0A3B9GPG5-F1
#
_cell.length_a   1.000
_cell.length_b   1.000
_cell.length_c   1.000
_cell.angle_alpha   90.00
_cell.angle_beta   90.00
_cell.angle_gamma   90.00
#
_symmetry.space_group_name_H-M   'P 1'
#
loop_
_entity.id
_entity.type
_entity.pdbx_description
1 polymer ?
#
loop_
_entity_poly.entity_id
_entity_poly.type
_entity_poly.pdbx_seq_one_letter_code
_entity_poly.pdbx_strand_id
1 'polypeptide(L)'
;MKASIAIISLFLSLSSLTGNTSSIIAGGEDVVVDSAQVITPDTITPLIEQCFTVPTSSEEHMIYAAKLDSVRIDDARKTILIYANDEFSFRLFTAERVNAIYSKFKAVLPDSAEKYDLQVIANGKEISEYIPNYQRSQSDASRMWRNIDYRGKPWVDNISRPFSIARGLYNRHITIWPSHGRYWLNEQEYWGWQRPALFCTTEDMFTLSIVTPFLIPMLENSGAVCYMPRERDWQLEEIIVDNDDPQSGFTATDGLNYWELSSKEGFKDSRNTYYINESPFRYSNREFLYIADTLGIDGVKETKTSDGRGSAFWIETMAGDEQVSTCCWMPHFKKAGDYAVYVTYQSCEKSTERAIYKIVHDGIVTKVSVNQTMGGGTWVYLGTFGFSAGQSAKNAVYLDNATGEKGKILSADAIRFGGGMGNTAREEDGSDGVCSGLPRFLEAARYYCHYSGLPYDVYNTKDGHSDYADDINCRSNALNWLAGGSVYVPDTIGGKVPFELSLAVHSDAGFRRDNDIYGSLVISTLRNDTLGEHFKSGLYRMASSDFADMLQQSICKDMSAALGRTWYRREHLRKNYSETRKPEVPSAILEIMSHQNFSDMLLGHDPNVKFLLARSIYKAILKYIAFQHGSDYVVHPLPVQNFAAILQHNGKVRLSWSPTEDNMEKTATPVGYVVYTKRDGMGYDNGVFVKNAQEYVTDINTDVVYSFKITAVNAGGESFPSEELTVYKSSKETMEALIVNGFTRLSAPGVVNTKDSLGFSLSNDFGVPYMKTPEYCGDQYEYNRDKLSALGRSNTDMQGKFVVGNTFNYPLVHGKALVGLGHVSFSSSSAQAVECNNVSLDPYDMVDLILGLQKDDDESSIRQYKTITPDMRENLSVYLDHGGRLFISGAYLGSDMRTLEDERFMTKKLRSQYVGKLPEDMNGTINGENFTAAFEQEYNQETYAVQHPEMIKPVGEAQVTLNYGSGACAGVACKTGKARTYVMSVPFESIKTDEARVELMGKIVEFLTK
;
A
#
# COMPACT_ATOMS: atom_id res chain seq x y z
N MET A 1 13.10 35.50 11.12
CA MET A 1 14.36 35.96 11.72
C MET A 1 15.25 36.53 10.63
N LYS A 2 15.76 37.76 10.79
CA LYS A 2 16.54 38.54 9.80
C LYS A 2 18.04 38.19 9.84
N ALA A 3 18.70 38.32 8.67
CA ALA A 3 20.14 38.53 8.36
C ALA A 3 20.61 37.50 7.30
N SER A 4 21.22 37.81 6.15
CA SER A 4 21.97 38.99 5.70
C SER A 4 21.93 39.18 4.17
N ILE A 5 22.18 40.41 3.75
CA ILE A 5 22.12 40.99 2.40
C ILE A 5 23.54 41.20 1.81
N ALA A 6 23.62 41.12 0.47
CA ALA A 6 24.59 41.69 -0.48
C ALA A 6 25.95 40.99 -0.70
N ILE A 7 26.25 40.65 -1.98
CA ILE A 7 26.96 41.51 -2.95
C ILE A 7 26.72 40.98 -4.38
N ILE A 8 26.20 41.81 -5.28
CA ILE A 8 26.30 41.67 -6.76
C ILE A 8 26.72 43.04 -7.29
N SER A 9 27.72 43.09 -8.18
CA SER A 9 27.69 43.73 -9.52
C SER A 9 29.10 44.11 -9.99
N LEU A 10 29.53 43.55 -11.14
CA LEU A 10 29.86 44.27 -12.40
C LEU A 10 30.70 43.35 -13.32
N PHE A 11 30.21 43.00 -14.51
CA PHE A 11 30.63 43.60 -15.79
C PHE A 11 29.91 42.95 -16.98
N LEU A 12 29.49 43.82 -17.91
CA LEU A 12 28.74 43.56 -19.13
C LEU A 12 29.66 43.38 -20.35
N SER A 13 29.24 42.47 -21.24
CA SER A 13 29.32 42.45 -22.71
C SER A 13 30.59 42.94 -23.45
N LEU A 14 31.10 42.13 -24.38
CA LEU A 14 30.92 42.33 -25.83
C LEU A 14 31.61 41.25 -26.65
N SER A 15 30.87 40.69 -27.60
CA SER A 15 31.34 39.86 -28.70
C SER A 15 31.71 40.71 -29.92
N SER A 16 32.79 40.37 -30.63
CA SER A 16 32.84 40.16 -32.09
C SER A 16 34.27 40.29 -32.63
N LEU A 17 34.71 39.32 -33.43
CA LEU A 17 35.10 39.47 -34.85
C LEU A 17 36.01 38.32 -35.31
N THR A 18 35.61 37.78 -36.45
CA THR A 18 36.22 36.75 -37.29
C THR A 18 37.53 37.20 -37.94
N GLY A 19 38.45 36.26 -38.17
CA GLY A 19 39.62 36.47 -39.04
C GLY A 19 40.40 35.18 -39.29
N ASN A 20 40.64 34.89 -40.56
CA ASN A 20 41.03 33.60 -41.11
C ASN A 20 42.54 33.56 -41.46
N THR A 21 43.04 32.37 -41.84
CA THR A 21 44.22 32.05 -42.70
C THR A 21 45.66 31.89 -42.14
N SER A 22 46.09 30.61 -42.17
CA SER A 22 47.32 30.00 -42.76
C SER A 22 48.74 30.15 -42.16
N SER A 23 49.27 28.98 -41.75
CA SER A 23 50.60 28.35 -41.97
C SER A 23 51.91 29.17 -41.78
N ILE A 24 52.84 28.65 -40.97
CA ILE A 24 54.24 28.31 -41.34
C ILE A 24 54.92 27.47 -40.22
N ILE A 25 55.42 26.33 -40.70
CA ILE A 25 56.46 25.35 -40.31
C ILE A 25 57.52 25.71 -39.23
N ALA A 26 57.79 24.68 -38.42
CA ALA A 26 59.02 24.23 -37.73
C ALA A 26 59.74 25.12 -36.70
N GLY A 27 59.83 24.56 -35.50
CA GLY A 27 60.84 24.84 -34.50
C GLY A 27 60.75 23.76 -33.43
N GLY A 28 61.53 22.69 -33.59
CA GLY A 28 61.64 21.65 -32.58
C GLY A 28 62.32 22.21 -31.33
N GLU A 29 61.65 22.08 -30.20
CA GLU A 29 62.31 21.82 -28.92
C GLU A 29 61.75 20.49 -28.44
N ASP A 30 62.57 19.45 -28.60
CA ASP A 30 62.46 18.23 -27.83
C ASP A 30 62.47 18.63 -26.35
N VAL A 31 61.29 18.68 -25.72
CA VAL A 31 61.21 18.54 -24.27
C VAL A 31 61.64 17.10 -24.00
N VAL A 32 62.93 16.94 -23.74
CA VAL A 32 63.47 15.78 -23.05
C VAL A 32 62.69 15.68 -21.73
N VAL A 33 61.70 14.79 -21.68
CA VAL A 33 61.04 14.41 -20.44
C VAL A 33 62.08 13.65 -19.65
N ASP A 34 62.62 14.34 -18.64
CA ASP A 34 63.60 13.78 -17.74
C ASP A 34 63.04 12.51 -17.08
N SER A 35 63.83 11.45 -17.16
CA SER A 35 63.53 10.13 -16.63
C SER A 35 63.48 10.18 -15.10
N ALA A 36 62.36 9.69 -14.55
CA ALA A 36 61.99 9.62 -13.12
C ALA A 36 61.40 10.90 -12.52
N GLN A 37 60.17 11.25 -12.90
CA GLN A 37 59.34 12.12 -12.06
C GLN A 37 59.19 11.49 -10.66
N VAL A 38 59.69 12.22 -9.65
CA VAL A 38 59.51 11.89 -8.24
C VAL A 38 58.01 11.95 -7.94
N ILE A 39 57.47 10.83 -7.46
CA ILE A 39 56.07 10.73 -7.06
C ILE A 39 55.88 11.59 -5.81
N THR A 40 55.25 12.74 -5.97
CA THR A 40 54.82 13.60 -4.85
C THR A 40 53.34 13.92 -4.97
N PRO A 41 52.64 14.28 -3.87
CA PRO A 41 51.25 14.68 -3.95
C PRO A 41 51.03 15.82 -4.94
N ASP A 42 51.95 16.79 -5.03
CA ASP A 42 51.87 17.94 -5.94
C ASP A 42 51.93 17.52 -7.42
N THR A 43 52.73 16.50 -7.75
CA THR A 43 52.84 15.99 -9.14
C THR A 43 51.64 15.16 -9.56
N ILE A 44 51.00 14.44 -8.63
CA ILE A 44 49.91 13.50 -8.93
C ILE A 44 48.53 14.14 -8.83
N THR A 45 48.33 15.08 -7.91
CA THR A 45 47.01 15.68 -7.63
C THR A 45 46.32 16.21 -8.89
N PRO A 46 46.97 17.02 -9.76
CA PRO A 46 46.32 17.52 -10.98
C PRO A 46 45.95 16.39 -11.97
N LEU A 47 46.76 15.32 -12.04
CA LEU A 47 46.52 14.17 -12.92
C LEU A 47 45.33 13.32 -12.46
N ILE A 48 45.11 13.23 -11.15
CA ILE A 48 43.98 12.51 -10.58
C ILE A 48 42.71 13.36 -10.59
N GLU A 49 42.81 14.68 -10.38
CA GLU A 49 41.66 15.58 -10.34
C GLU A 49 40.86 15.55 -11.65
N GLN A 50 41.53 15.50 -12.81
CA GLN A 50 40.88 15.32 -14.12
C GLN A 50 40.06 14.03 -14.22
N CYS A 51 40.32 13.01 -13.40
CA CYS A 51 39.58 11.76 -13.44
C CYS A 51 38.19 11.83 -12.80
N PHE A 52 37.92 12.85 -11.98
CA PHE A 52 36.63 13.04 -11.30
C PHE A 52 35.54 13.66 -12.20
N THR A 53 35.89 14.10 -13.41
CA THR A 53 34.94 14.50 -14.46
C THR A 53 34.33 13.25 -15.13
N VAL A 54 33.60 12.45 -14.35
CA VAL A 54 32.95 11.24 -14.87
C VAL A 54 31.60 11.62 -15.48
N PRO A 55 31.35 11.34 -16.77
CA PRO A 55 30.00 11.47 -17.33
C PRO A 55 29.05 10.57 -16.53
N THR A 56 27.96 11.13 -16.02
CA THR A 56 26.84 10.33 -15.52
C THR A 56 26.23 9.56 -16.70
N SER A 57 25.93 8.27 -16.52
CA SER A 57 25.22 7.52 -17.54
C SER A 57 23.85 8.14 -17.82
N SER A 58 23.28 7.94 -19.00
CA SER A 58 21.92 8.40 -19.33
C SER A 58 20.82 7.84 -18.41
N GLU A 59 21.12 6.79 -17.65
CA GLU A 59 20.21 6.15 -16.70
C GLU A 59 20.36 6.66 -15.25
N GLU A 60 21.34 7.55 -15.00
CA GLU A 60 21.61 8.11 -13.68
C GLU A 60 21.31 9.60 -13.65
N HIS A 61 20.65 10.05 -12.57
CA HIS A 61 20.41 11.46 -12.31
C HIS A 61 21.04 11.85 -10.96
N MET A 62 22.26 12.39 -11.03
CA MET A 62 23.08 12.76 -9.86
C MET A 62 23.19 14.28 -9.75
N ILE A 63 22.80 14.81 -8.59
CA ILE A 63 22.86 16.23 -8.21
C ILE A 63 24.16 16.51 -7.44
N TYR A 64 24.67 15.52 -6.71
CA TYR A 64 25.90 15.64 -5.94
C TYR A 64 27.16 15.38 -6.78
N ALA A 65 28.05 16.38 -6.86
CA ALA A 65 29.29 16.28 -7.61
C ALA A 65 30.38 15.52 -6.84
N ALA A 66 31.05 14.60 -7.54
CA ALA A 66 32.23 13.92 -7.03
C ALA A 66 33.49 14.76 -7.30
N LYS A 67 34.38 14.85 -6.32
CA LYS A 67 35.61 15.63 -6.37
C LYS A 67 36.74 14.93 -5.63
N LEU A 68 37.96 15.23 -6.05
CA LEU A 68 39.16 14.91 -5.28
C LEU A 68 39.18 15.79 -4.01
N ASP A 69 39.48 15.19 -2.87
CA ASP A 69 39.74 15.90 -1.62
C ASP A 69 41.24 16.02 -1.37
N SER A 70 41.96 14.89 -1.33
CA SER A 70 43.42 14.90 -1.16
C SER A 70 44.10 13.64 -1.71
N VAL A 71 45.40 13.72 -1.98
CA VAL A 71 46.26 12.57 -2.31
C VAL A 71 47.35 12.45 -1.26
N ARG A 72 47.59 11.23 -0.78
CA ARG A 72 48.70 10.91 0.13
C ARG A 72 49.53 9.76 -0.43
N ILE A 73 50.83 9.81 -0.22
CA ILE A 73 51.75 8.76 -0.63
C ILE A 73 52.40 8.20 0.63
N ASP A 74 52.27 6.90 0.82
CA ASP A 74 52.95 6.13 1.86
C ASP A 74 54.11 5.36 1.21
N ASP A 75 55.29 5.96 1.21
CA ASP A 75 56.49 5.37 0.61
C ASP A 75 56.97 4.10 1.31
N ALA A 76 56.65 3.96 2.61
CA ALA A 76 57.04 2.81 3.41
C ALA A 76 56.19 1.58 3.05
N ARG A 77 54.88 1.81 2.83
CA ARG A 77 53.95 0.75 2.37
C ARG A 77 53.86 0.61 0.86
N LYS A 78 54.50 1.51 0.10
CA LYS A 78 54.35 1.62 -1.35
C LYS A 78 52.88 1.73 -1.74
N THR A 79 52.17 2.69 -1.15
CA THR A 79 50.74 2.91 -1.42
C THR A 79 50.47 4.38 -1.78
N ILE A 80 49.64 4.60 -2.80
CA ILE A 80 49.04 5.89 -3.13
C ILE A 80 47.59 5.86 -2.65
N LEU A 81 47.25 6.77 -1.74
CA LEU A 81 45.92 6.93 -1.17
C LEU A 81 45.25 8.15 -1.80
N ILE A 82 44.16 7.92 -2.54
CA ILE A 82 43.35 8.96 -3.15
C ILE A 82 42.08 9.12 -2.32
N TYR A 83 41.93 10.26 -1.66
CA TYR A 83 40.74 10.61 -0.90
C TYR A 83 39.80 11.42 -1.79
N ALA A 84 38.63 10.87 -2.06
CA ALA A 84 37.51 11.58 -2.68
C ALA A 84 36.56 12.13 -1.61
N ASN A 85 35.78 13.15 -1.98
CA ASN A 85 34.69 13.62 -1.13
C ASN A 85 33.62 12.52 -0.90
N ASP A 86 32.82 12.69 0.15
CA ASP A 86 31.80 11.71 0.56
C ASP A 86 30.79 11.45 -0.56
N GLU A 87 30.46 12.46 -1.36
CA GLU A 87 29.54 12.35 -2.50
C GLU A 87 30.00 11.33 -3.56
N PHE A 88 31.31 11.08 -3.68
CA PHE A 88 31.79 10.02 -4.58
C PHE A 88 31.28 8.64 -4.16
N SER A 89 31.06 8.43 -2.85
CA SER A 89 30.49 7.18 -2.35
C SER A 89 29.05 6.97 -2.82
N PHE A 90 28.28 8.02 -3.17
CA PHE A 90 26.85 7.91 -3.48
C PHE A 90 26.54 7.22 -4.82
N ARG A 91 27.56 6.90 -5.60
CA ARG A 91 27.45 6.23 -6.90
C ARG A 91 27.20 4.72 -6.72
N LEU A 92 26.68 4.10 -7.78
CA LEU A 92 26.63 2.64 -7.87
C LEU A 92 28.03 2.09 -8.13
N PHE A 93 28.48 1.21 -7.22
CA PHE A 93 29.74 0.49 -7.34
C PHE A 93 29.47 -0.98 -7.66
N THR A 94 29.79 -1.39 -8.89
CA THR A 94 29.90 -2.81 -9.28
C THR A 94 31.39 -3.17 -9.39
N ALA A 95 31.72 -4.46 -9.41
CA ALA A 95 33.12 -4.89 -9.62
C ALA A 95 33.70 -4.31 -10.92
N GLU A 96 32.91 -4.28 -11.99
CA GLU A 96 33.29 -3.68 -13.27
C GLU A 96 33.57 -2.18 -13.15
N ARG A 97 32.66 -1.42 -12.51
CA ARG A 97 32.81 0.03 -12.35
C ARG A 97 34.00 0.38 -11.46
N VAL A 98 34.21 -0.35 -10.37
CA VAL A 98 35.38 -0.16 -9.49
C VAL A 98 36.67 -0.42 -10.27
N ASN A 99 36.76 -1.52 -11.02
CA ASN A 99 37.93 -1.82 -11.85
C ASN A 99 38.16 -0.74 -12.93
N ALA A 100 37.10 -0.21 -13.54
CA ALA A 100 37.20 0.87 -14.51
C ALA A 100 37.74 2.17 -13.87
N ILE A 101 37.30 2.51 -12.65
CA ILE A 101 37.81 3.66 -11.89
C ILE A 101 39.30 3.48 -11.59
N TYR A 102 39.69 2.32 -11.05
CA TYR A 102 41.10 2.02 -10.76
C TYR A 102 41.96 2.05 -12.03
N SER A 103 41.47 1.52 -13.14
CA SER A 103 42.17 1.54 -14.43
C SER A 103 42.35 2.96 -14.96
N LYS A 104 41.29 3.79 -14.86
CA LYS A 104 41.34 5.21 -15.25
C LYS A 104 42.38 5.98 -14.42
N PHE A 105 42.40 5.75 -13.10
CA PHE A 105 43.34 6.43 -12.21
C PHE A 105 44.78 5.94 -12.45
N LYS A 106 44.99 4.64 -12.68
CA LYS A 106 46.32 4.11 -13.03
C LYS A 106 46.83 4.67 -14.36
N ALA A 107 45.96 4.84 -15.35
CA ALA A 107 46.35 5.31 -16.69
C ALA A 107 46.87 6.76 -16.73
N VAL A 108 46.55 7.58 -15.73
CA VAL A 108 47.01 8.97 -15.64
C VAL A 108 48.23 9.14 -14.74
N LEU A 109 48.64 8.10 -14.01
CA LEU A 109 49.80 8.14 -13.13
C LEU A 109 51.10 7.91 -13.92
N PRO A 110 52.22 8.52 -13.51
CA PRO A 110 53.52 8.30 -14.17
C PRO A 110 54.02 6.87 -13.96
N ASP A 111 54.87 6.35 -14.86
CA ASP A 111 55.45 4.99 -14.79
C ASP A 111 56.14 4.69 -13.45
N SER A 112 56.68 5.71 -12.77
CA SER A 112 57.29 5.55 -11.44
C SER A 112 56.27 5.02 -10.41
N ALA A 113 54.99 5.32 -10.58
CA ALA A 113 53.89 4.89 -9.71
C ALA A 113 53.47 3.43 -9.89
N GLU A 114 53.95 2.72 -10.92
CA GLU A 114 53.66 1.27 -11.09
C GLU A 114 54.09 0.42 -9.89
N LYS A 115 55.06 0.90 -9.12
CA LYS A 115 55.58 0.23 -7.91
C LYS A 115 54.69 0.45 -6.67
N TYR A 116 53.62 1.23 -6.78
CA TYR A 116 52.74 1.58 -5.68
C TYR A 116 51.37 0.94 -5.87
N ASP A 117 50.83 0.38 -4.79
CA ASP A 117 49.44 -0.02 -4.72
C ASP A 117 48.55 1.22 -4.67
N LEU A 118 47.44 1.20 -5.40
CA LEU A 118 46.49 2.30 -5.44
C LEU A 118 45.29 1.97 -4.55
N GLN A 119 44.90 2.89 -3.68
CA GLN A 119 43.67 2.81 -2.89
C GLN A 119 42.85 4.08 -3.04
N VAL A 120 41.59 3.93 -3.43
CA VAL A 120 40.65 5.06 -3.55
C VAL A 120 39.67 5.01 -2.40
N ILE A 121 39.65 6.07 -1.59
CA ILE A 121 38.89 6.16 -0.35
C ILE A 121 37.80 7.22 -0.52
N ALA A 122 36.56 6.88 -0.16
CA ALA A 122 35.44 7.81 -0.09
C ALA A 122 34.58 7.51 1.13
N ASN A 123 34.14 8.55 1.86
CA ASN A 123 33.38 8.39 3.11
C ASN A 123 34.08 7.42 4.10
N GLY A 124 35.40 7.57 4.20
CA GLY A 124 36.26 6.82 5.12
C GLY A 124 36.48 5.33 4.79
N LYS A 125 36.08 4.84 3.61
CA LYS A 125 36.27 3.44 3.19
C LYS A 125 36.80 3.32 1.77
N GLU A 126 37.47 2.21 1.48
CA GLU A 126 37.88 1.91 0.12
C GLU A 126 36.65 1.71 -0.78
N ILE A 127 36.66 2.24 -2.02
CA ILE A 127 35.48 2.18 -2.88
C ILE A 127 35.04 0.75 -3.25
N SER A 128 35.95 -0.21 -3.21
CA SER A 128 35.64 -1.64 -3.42
C SER A 128 34.75 -2.20 -2.29
N GLU A 129 34.79 -1.61 -1.09
CA GLU A 129 33.91 -2.01 0.01
C GLU A 129 32.43 -1.71 -0.28
N TYR A 130 32.14 -0.73 -1.14
CA TYR A 130 30.78 -0.35 -1.53
C TYR A 130 30.17 -1.26 -2.59
N ILE A 131 30.91 -2.24 -3.12
CA ILE A 131 30.32 -3.26 -3.99
C ILE A 131 29.28 -4.04 -3.17
N PRO A 132 27.98 -4.02 -3.56
CA PRO A 132 26.92 -4.67 -2.82
C PRO A 132 27.20 -6.16 -2.66
N ASN A 133 26.93 -6.69 -1.48
CA ASN A 133 27.35 -8.04 -1.11
C ASN A 133 26.79 -9.14 -2.04
N TYR A 134 25.58 -8.93 -2.59
CA TYR A 134 24.93 -9.83 -3.54
C TYR A 134 25.54 -9.80 -4.95
N GLN A 135 26.41 -8.82 -5.25
CA GLN A 135 27.13 -8.69 -6.51
C GLN A 135 28.61 -9.09 -6.42
N ARG A 136 29.09 -9.45 -5.21
CA ARG A 136 30.48 -9.87 -5.01
C ARG A 136 30.69 -11.31 -5.47
N SER A 137 31.89 -11.60 -5.99
CA SER A 137 32.32 -12.98 -6.28
C SER A 137 32.41 -13.82 -5.00
N GLN A 138 32.83 -13.21 -3.90
CA GLN A 138 32.84 -13.78 -2.57
C GLN A 138 32.13 -12.84 -1.60
N SER A 139 31.02 -13.29 -1.04
CA SER A 139 30.25 -12.49 -0.09
C SER A 139 31.01 -12.26 1.21
N ASP A 140 30.94 -11.02 1.70
CA ASP A 140 31.42 -10.61 3.01
C ASP A 140 30.50 -11.18 4.09
N ALA A 141 31.08 -12.06 4.90
CA ALA A 141 30.44 -12.73 6.02
C ALA A 141 29.82 -11.79 7.04
N SER A 142 30.49 -10.68 7.30
CA SER A 142 30.13 -9.74 8.37
C SER A 142 28.83 -9.00 8.06
N ARG A 143 28.41 -8.97 6.79
CA ARG A 143 27.20 -8.29 6.30
C ARG A 143 25.99 -9.21 6.20
N MET A 144 26.11 -10.47 6.65
CA MET A 144 25.05 -11.49 6.54
C MET A 144 24.62 -12.04 7.90
N TRP A 145 23.33 -12.35 8.05
CA TRP A 145 22.78 -12.94 9.28
C TRP A 145 23.39 -14.29 9.64
N ARG A 146 23.56 -15.16 8.64
CA ARG A 146 24.17 -16.51 8.77
C ARG A 146 23.55 -17.33 9.90
N ASN A 147 24.23 -17.41 11.04
CA ASN A 147 23.80 -18.25 12.18
C ASN A 147 22.74 -17.58 13.05
N ILE A 148 22.49 -16.27 12.86
CA ILE A 148 21.43 -15.53 13.53
C ILE A 148 20.16 -15.70 12.71
N ASP A 149 19.30 -16.65 13.08
CA ASP A 149 18.03 -16.88 12.42
C ASP A 149 16.96 -17.27 13.45
N TYR A 150 15.78 -16.66 13.34
CA TYR A 150 14.66 -16.97 14.22
C TYR A 150 14.02 -18.31 13.82
N ARG A 151 13.94 -19.25 14.77
CA ARG A 151 13.42 -20.61 14.55
C ARG A 151 12.12 -20.93 15.32
N GLY A 152 11.58 -19.96 16.05
CA GLY A 152 10.33 -20.12 16.80
C GLY A 152 9.08 -19.93 15.95
N LYS A 153 7.91 -19.85 16.59
CA LYS A 153 6.62 -19.60 15.92
C LYS A 153 6.43 -18.12 15.55
N PRO A 154 5.77 -17.80 14.42
CA PRO A 154 5.45 -16.42 14.06
C PRO A 154 4.73 -15.69 15.18
N TRP A 155 4.86 -14.35 15.20
CA TRP A 155 4.14 -13.55 16.20
C TRP A 155 2.62 -13.71 16.01
N VAL A 156 2.18 -13.72 14.76
CA VAL A 156 0.80 -13.96 14.33
C VAL A 156 0.83 -14.89 13.11
N ASP A 157 -0.04 -15.90 13.07
CA ASP A 157 -0.19 -16.83 11.95
C ASP A 157 -1.66 -17.18 11.68
N ASN A 158 -2.14 -16.95 10.46
CA ASN A 158 -3.48 -17.40 10.04
C ASN A 158 -3.42 -18.89 9.70
N ILE A 159 -3.72 -19.72 10.71
CA ILE A 159 -3.70 -21.18 10.61
C ILE A 159 -4.94 -21.77 9.91
N SER A 160 -5.87 -20.94 9.45
CA SER A 160 -7.02 -21.38 8.63
C SER A 160 -6.72 -21.36 7.13
N ARG A 161 -5.56 -20.82 6.74
CA ARG A 161 -5.09 -20.80 5.35
C ARG A 161 -4.96 -22.22 4.79
N PRO A 162 -5.47 -22.51 3.58
CA PRO A 162 -5.54 -23.87 3.04
C PRO A 162 -4.24 -24.34 2.34
N PHE A 163 -3.17 -23.53 2.37
CA PHE A 163 -1.88 -23.83 1.74
C PHE A 163 -0.72 -23.30 2.60
N SER A 164 0.49 -23.82 2.34
CA SER A 164 1.72 -23.42 3.03
C SER A 164 2.62 -22.55 2.15
N ILE A 165 3.31 -21.58 2.76
CA ILE A 165 4.32 -20.76 2.08
C ILE A 165 5.71 -21.25 2.49
N ALA A 166 6.48 -21.74 1.53
CA ALA A 166 7.76 -22.41 1.78
C ALA A 166 9.00 -21.63 1.35
N ARG A 167 8.86 -20.76 0.34
CA ARG A 167 9.95 -19.95 -0.27
C ARG A 167 9.57 -18.47 -0.41
N GLY A 168 8.58 -18.03 0.37
CA GLY A 168 8.22 -16.63 0.55
C GLY A 168 8.88 -16.04 1.81
N LEU A 169 8.13 -15.20 2.52
CA LEU A 169 8.51 -14.54 3.77
C LEU A 169 7.86 -15.17 5.02
N TYR A 170 7.38 -16.42 4.95
CA TYR A 170 6.80 -17.09 6.13
C TYR A 170 7.77 -17.05 7.33
N ASN A 171 7.26 -16.61 8.48
CA ASN A 171 8.01 -16.43 9.73
C ASN A 171 9.13 -15.37 9.68
N ARG A 172 9.06 -14.44 8.73
CA ARG A 172 9.91 -13.24 8.68
C ARG A 172 9.15 -12.05 9.22
N HIS A 173 9.78 -11.26 10.10
CA HIS A 173 9.14 -10.10 10.72
C HIS A 173 9.81 -8.82 10.23
N ILE A 174 8.99 -7.92 9.69
CA ILE A 174 9.47 -6.74 8.96
C ILE A 174 8.76 -5.52 9.52
N THR A 175 9.49 -4.44 9.75
CA THR A 175 8.88 -3.15 10.04
C THR A 175 8.93 -2.27 8.80
N ILE A 176 7.77 -1.73 8.42
CA ILE A 176 7.65 -0.85 7.25
C ILE A 176 6.69 0.29 7.54
N TRP A 177 7.00 1.48 7.05
CA TRP A 177 6.12 2.62 7.19
C TRP A 177 6.11 3.52 5.95
N PRO A 178 4.97 4.15 5.64
CA PRO A 178 4.92 5.34 4.79
C PRO A 178 5.65 6.50 5.47
N SER A 179 5.68 7.68 4.87
CA SER A 179 6.35 8.84 5.42
C SER A 179 5.67 9.36 6.70
N HIS A 180 5.83 10.65 6.96
CA HIS A 180 5.23 11.32 8.10
C HIS A 180 3.69 11.26 8.10
N GLY A 181 3.10 11.69 9.21
CA GLY A 181 1.67 11.92 9.33
C GLY A 181 1.43 13.30 9.95
N ARG A 182 0.18 13.64 10.20
CA ARG A 182 -0.20 14.88 10.89
C ARG A 182 0.43 14.92 12.29
N TYR A 183 1.10 16.02 12.64
CA TYR A 183 1.66 16.25 13.96
C TYR A 183 1.51 17.69 14.44
N TRP A 184 1.67 17.90 15.74
CA TRP A 184 1.63 19.22 16.36
C TRP A 184 2.92 20.00 16.08
N LEU A 185 2.79 21.17 15.49
CA LEU A 185 3.89 22.08 15.25
C LEU A 185 4.06 22.98 16.47
N ASN A 186 4.92 22.57 17.40
CA ASN A 186 5.10 23.23 18.70
C ASN A 186 5.31 24.75 18.63
N GLU A 187 6.11 25.24 17.67
CA GLU A 187 6.41 26.69 17.55
C GLU A 187 5.22 27.50 17.04
N GLN A 188 4.31 26.88 16.30
CA GLN A 188 3.16 27.52 15.67
C GLN A 188 1.84 27.16 16.36
N GLU A 189 1.88 26.29 17.37
CA GLU A 189 0.74 25.84 18.18
C GLU A 189 -0.44 25.35 17.33
N TYR A 190 -0.17 24.53 16.30
CA TYR A 190 -1.23 23.94 15.49
C TYR A 190 -0.87 22.57 14.94
N TRP A 191 -1.89 21.80 14.56
CA TRP A 191 -1.74 20.52 13.85
C TRP A 191 -1.42 20.74 12.38
N GLY A 192 -0.28 20.26 11.88
CA GLY A 192 0.14 20.41 10.49
C GLY A 192 0.77 19.16 9.89
N TRP A 193 1.19 19.29 8.63
CA TRP A 193 1.91 18.27 7.85
C TRP A 193 3.37 18.69 7.68
N GLN A 194 4.25 17.74 7.38
CA GLN A 194 5.65 18.09 7.07
C GLN A 194 5.76 18.83 5.73
N ARG A 195 4.97 18.42 4.73
CA ARG A 195 5.07 18.92 3.35
C ARG A 195 3.82 19.66 2.88
N PRO A 196 3.99 20.61 1.93
CA PRO A 196 2.86 21.36 1.40
C PRO A 196 1.89 20.49 0.60
N ALA A 197 0.63 20.92 0.55
CA ALA A 197 -0.39 20.38 -0.32
C ALA A 197 -0.10 20.73 -1.80
N LEU A 198 0.34 19.74 -2.57
CA LEU A 198 0.70 19.87 -3.99
C LEU A 198 0.06 18.74 -4.80
N PHE A 199 -0.39 19.05 -6.01
CA PHE A 199 -1.00 18.11 -6.95
C PHE A 199 -2.09 17.26 -6.30
N CYS A 200 -2.99 17.92 -5.56
CA CYS A 200 -4.11 17.36 -4.83
C CYS A 200 -3.75 16.44 -3.65
N THR A 201 -2.49 16.34 -3.23
CA THR A 201 -2.07 15.47 -2.11
C THR A 201 -0.96 16.10 -1.26
N THR A 202 -0.51 15.38 -0.23
CA THR A 202 0.72 15.63 0.53
C THR A 202 1.55 14.34 0.55
N GLU A 203 2.87 14.44 0.74
CA GLU A 203 3.74 13.25 0.88
C GLU A 203 3.22 12.25 1.92
N ASP A 204 2.76 12.78 3.07
CA ASP A 204 2.24 12.05 4.23
C ASP A 204 1.04 11.15 3.89
N MET A 205 0.17 11.61 2.99
CA MET A 205 -1.04 10.91 2.53
C MET A 205 -0.75 10.05 1.30
N PHE A 206 0.11 10.54 0.41
CA PHE A 206 0.49 9.87 -0.83
C PHE A 206 1.20 8.54 -0.59
N THR A 207 2.25 8.52 0.22
CA THR A 207 3.03 7.30 0.49
C THR A 207 2.20 6.24 1.21
N LEU A 208 1.27 6.66 2.08
CA LEU A 208 0.30 5.78 2.74
C LEU A 208 -0.58 5.03 1.73
N SER A 209 -0.98 5.71 0.64
CA SER A 209 -1.78 5.12 -0.44
C SER A 209 -1.04 4.06 -1.27
N ILE A 210 0.27 3.89 -1.06
CA ILE A 210 1.11 2.85 -1.66
C ILE A 210 1.39 1.75 -0.65
N VAL A 211 1.81 2.12 0.56
CA VAL A 211 2.26 1.17 1.58
C VAL A 211 1.11 0.30 2.09
N THR A 212 -0.04 0.91 2.41
CA THR A 212 -1.15 0.20 3.07
C THR A 212 -1.94 -0.70 2.13
N PRO A 213 -2.42 -0.25 0.95
CA PRO A 213 -3.27 -1.08 0.10
C PRO A 213 -2.49 -2.06 -0.79
N PHE A 214 -1.19 -1.86 -1.01
CA PHE A 214 -0.40 -2.70 -1.93
C PHE A 214 0.78 -3.40 -1.25
N LEU A 215 1.71 -2.65 -0.66
CA LEU A 215 2.99 -3.21 -0.21
C LEU A 215 2.85 -4.15 1.00
N ILE A 216 2.15 -3.72 2.05
CA ILE A 216 1.90 -4.56 3.24
C ILE A 216 1.16 -5.85 2.84
N PRO A 217 0.05 -5.81 2.07
CA PRO A 217 -0.60 -7.02 1.60
C PRO A 217 0.30 -7.96 0.79
N MET A 218 1.19 -7.46 -0.08
CA MET A 218 2.15 -8.32 -0.81
C MET A 218 3.11 -9.04 0.15
N LEU A 219 3.60 -8.35 1.18
CA LEU A 219 4.48 -8.93 2.19
C LEU A 219 3.73 -9.99 3.02
N GLU A 220 2.53 -9.69 3.50
CA GLU A 220 1.71 -10.59 4.32
C GLU A 220 1.20 -11.81 3.53
N ASN A 221 0.81 -11.64 2.27
CA ASN A 221 0.45 -12.72 1.36
C ASN A 221 1.63 -13.63 1.01
N SER A 222 2.86 -13.14 1.18
CA SER A 222 4.07 -13.96 1.14
C SER A 222 4.47 -14.54 2.50
N GLY A 223 3.68 -14.30 3.56
CA GLY A 223 3.83 -14.90 4.88
C GLY A 223 4.58 -14.07 5.92
N ALA A 224 4.95 -12.83 5.59
CA ALA A 224 5.60 -11.94 6.55
C ALA A 224 4.64 -11.51 7.67
N VAL A 225 5.19 -11.23 8.85
CA VAL A 225 4.53 -10.43 9.89
C VAL A 225 5.00 -9.00 9.75
N CYS A 226 4.08 -8.10 9.37
CA CYS A 226 4.38 -6.69 9.16
C CYS A 226 3.97 -5.85 10.37
N TYR A 227 4.89 -5.01 10.85
CA TYR A 227 4.59 -3.96 11.83
C TYR A 227 4.75 -2.59 11.18
N MET A 228 3.77 -1.71 11.42
CA MET A 228 3.79 -0.31 11.02
C MET A 228 3.63 0.54 12.28
N PRO A 229 4.58 1.45 12.60
CA PRO A 229 4.46 2.37 13.73
C PRO A 229 3.42 3.49 13.51
N ARG A 230 2.44 3.29 12.64
CA ARG A 230 1.27 4.13 12.36
C ARG A 230 0.04 3.23 12.26
N GLU A 231 -1.15 3.75 12.54
CA GLU A 231 -2.40 3.00 12.33
C GLU A 231 -2.56 2.64 10.85
N ARG A 232 -2.88 1.37 10.56
CA ARG A 232 -3.02 0.83 9.20
C ARG A 232 -4.47 0.67 8.75
N ASP A 233 -5.42 0.69 9.69
CA ASP A 233 -6.83 0.55 9.37
C ASP A 233 -7.46 1.89 9.01
N TRP A 234 -8.14 1.92 7.87
CA TRP A 234 -8.87 3.08 7.36
C TRP A 234 -10.30 3.16 7.88
N GLN A 235 -10.73 2.20 8.71
CA GLN A 235 -12.01 2.26 9.40
C GLN A 235 -12.04 3.39 10.43
N LEU A 236 -13.02 4.29 10.31
CA LEU A 236 -13.16 5.48 11.15
C LEU A 236 -13.81 5.17 12.50
N GLU A 237 -14.63 4.13 12.55
CA GLU A 237 -15.19 3.64 13.81
C GLU A 237 -14.14 2.80 14.54
N GLU A 238 -14.16 2.90 15.87
CA GLU A 238 -13.38 2.05 16.77
C GLU A 238 -14.30 1.47 17.83
N ILE A 239 -14.19 0.18 18.06
CA ILE A 239 -14.93 -0.54 19.08
C ILE A 239 -13.92 -1.34 19.88
N ILE A 240 -13.86 -1.10 21.18
CA ILE A 240 -13.01 -1.85 22.09
C ILE A 240 -13.92 -2.68 23.00
N VAL A 241 -13.72 -3.99 22.96
CA VAL A 241 -14.34 -4.90 23.90
C VAL A 241 -13.29 -5.19 24.98
N ASP A 242 -13.50 -4.61 26.14
CA ASP A 242 -12.56 -4.60 27.27
C ASP A 242 -13.16 -5.37 28.45
N ASN A 243 -12.35 -6.21 29.09
CA ASN A 243 -12.79 -6.93 30.28
C ASN A 243 -12.96 -6.05 31.52
N ASP A 244 -12.38 -4.85 31.54
CA ASP A 244 -12.57 -3.88 32.62
C ASP A 244 -13.88 -3.09 32.50
N ASP A 245 -14.59 -3.19 31.37
CA ASP A 245 -15.91 -2.60 31.17
C ASP A 245 -16.99 -3.70 31.04
N PRO A 246 -17.89 -3.86 32.03
CA PRO A 246 -18.94 -4.87 31.99
C PRO A 246 -19.98 -4.64 30.88
N GLN A 247 -20.01 -3.46 30.24
CA GLN A 247 -20.92 -3.13 29.13
C GLN A 247 -20.29 -3.35 27.75
N SER A 248 -19.00 -3.67 27.68
CA SER A 248 -18.24 -3.75 26.42
C SER A 248 -18.64 -4.95 25.55
N GLY A 249 -19.23 -5.99 26.14
CA GLY A 249 -19.53 -7.27 25.49
C GLY A 249 -18.52 -8.38 25.76
N PHE A 250 -17.62 -8.20 26.73
CA PHE A 250 -16.72 -9.25 27.21
C PHE A 250 -17.44 -10.26 28.12
N THR A 251 -17.14 -11.55 27.95
CA THR A 251 -17.55 -12.63 28.86
C THR A 251 -16.44 -13.66 29.03
N ALA A 252 -16.33 -14.25 30.22
CA ALA A 252 -15.42 -15.36 30.51
C ALA A 252 -16.18 -16.49 31.22
N THR A 253 -15.83 -17.74 30.92
CA THR A 253 -16.36 -18.94 31.59
C THR A 253 -15.23 -19.88 31.97
N ASP A 254 -15.35 -20.46 33.17
CA ASP A 254 -14.38 -21.41 33.70
C ASP A 254 -14.80 -22.85 33.43
N GLY A 255 -13.83 -23.67 33.04
CA GLY A 255 -13.93 -25.10 32.93
C GLY A 255 -13.11 -25.81 34.01
N LEU A 256 -12.19 -26.70 33.61
CA LEU A 256 -11.30 -27.41 34.55
C LEU A 256 -10.28 -26.51 35.24
N ASN A 257 -9.77 -25.50 34.52
CA ASN A 257 -8.89 -24.47 35.05
C ASN A 257 -9.68 -23.15 35.18
N TYR A 258 -9.24 -22.23 36.03
CA TYR A 258 -9.95 -20.97 36.28
C TYR A 258 -9.13 -19.78 35.76
N TRP A 259 -9.82 -18.76 35.23
CA TRP A 259 -9.16 -17.50 34.91
C TRP A 259 -8.75 -16.76 36.18
N GLU A 260 -7.49 -16.37 36.25
CA GLU A 260 -6.93 -15.62 37.36
C GLU A 260 -6.51 -14.22 36.89
N LEU A 261 -6.44 -13.26 37.82
CA LEU A 261 -5.91 -11.93 37.52
C LEU A 261 -4.39 -11.99 37.36
N SER A 262 -3.90 -11.40 36.29
CA SER A 262 -2.48 -11.18 36.05
C SER A 262 -1.91 -10.18 37.07
N SER A 263 -0.67 -10.39 37.50
CA SER A 263 0.08 -9.40 38.30
C SER A 263 0.61 -8.24 37.45
N LYS A 264 0.49 -8.31 36.13
CA LYS A 264 0.84 -7.25 35.18
C LYS A 264 -0.39 -6.46 34.77
N GLU A 265 -0.23 -5.14 34.67
CA GLU A 265 -1.26 -4.20 34.21
C GLU A 265 -1.69 -4.52 32.77
N GLY A 266 -3.00 -4.57 32.56
CA GLY A 266 -3.65 -4.72 31.25
C GLY A 266 -3.99 -3.37 30.62
N PHE A 267 -4.63 -3.43 29.45
CA PHE A 267 -5.23 -2.27 28.82
C PHE A 267 -6.45 -1.81 29.61
N LYS A 268 -6.74 -0.49 29.57
CA LYS A 268 -8.02 0.06 29.99
C LYS A 268 -8.32 1.37 29.27
N ASP A 269 -9.41 1.39 28.53
CA ASP A 269 -9.88 2.63 27.91
C ASP A 269 -10.58 3.51 28.94
N SER A 270 -9.81 4.36 29.62
CA SER A 270 -10.34 5.19 30.72
C SER A 270 -10.90 6.52 30.24
N ARG A 271 -10.62 6.93 28.99
CA ARG A 271 -10.91 8.28 28.48
C ARG A 271 -11.03 8.31 26.96
N ASN A 272 -11.87 9.20 26.46
CA ASN A 272 -11.98 9.49 25.03
C ASN A 272 -10.75 10.24 24.46
N THR A 273 -9.96 10.88 25.33
CA THR A 273 -8.83 11.73 24.95
C THR A 273 -7.68 11.53 25.94
N TYR A 274 -6.45 11.46 25.43
CA TYR A 274 -5.21 11.23 26.19
C TYR A 274 -4.23 12.39 26.03
N TYR A 275 -3.68 12.88 27.14
CA TYR A 275 -2.51 13.77 27.11
C TYR A 275 -1.22 12.98 26.89
N ILE A 276 -0.14 13.66 26.51
CA ILE A 276 1.12 13.02 26.08
C ILE A 276 1.77 12.12 27.15
N ASN A 277 1.55 12.43 28.42
CA ASN A 277 2.05 11.75 29.60
C ASN A 277 1.09 10.70 30.17
N GLU A 278 -0.07 10.52 29.54
CA GLU A 278 -1.06 9.51 29.93
C GLU A 278 -0.89 8.29 29.03
N SER A 279 -1.34 7.10 29.42
CA SER A 279 -1.34 5.94 28.52
C SER A 279 -2.47 4.99 28.89
N PRO A 280 -3.20 4.43 27.90
CA PRO A 280 -4.24 3.45 28.18
C PRO A 280 -3.68 2.08 28.63
N PHE A 281 -2.37 1.86 28.51
CA PHE A 281 -1.70 0.64 28.99
C PHE A 281 -0.95 0.85 30.32
N ARG A 282 -0.78 2.10 30.76
CA ARG A 282 -0.05 2.47 31.99
C ARG A 282 -0.64 3.76 32.54
N TYR A 283 -1.38 3.68 33.64
CA TYR A 283 -1.79 4.89 34.33
C TYR A 283 -0.61 5.46 35.13
N SER A 284 0.26 6.24 34.50
CA SER A 284 1.35 6.93 35.18
C SER A 284 0.88 8.31 35.67
N ASN A 285 0.39 8.41 36.91
CA ASN A 285 0.35 9.71 37.58
C ASN A 285 1.79 10.11 37.93
N ARG A 286 2.42 10.94 37.09
CA ARG A 286 3.75 11.51 37.34
C ARG A 286 3.79 12.31 38.65
N GLU A 287 2.65 12.82 39.12
CA GLU A 287 2.53 13.47 40.44
C GLU A 287 2.68 12.50 41.63
N PHE A 288 2.35 11.22 41.49
CA PHE A 288 2.43 10.28 42.60
C PHE A 288 3.85 9.72 42.82
N LEU A 289 4.65 9.61 41.77
CA LEU A 289 6.04 9.13 41.86
C LEU A 289 7.01 10.17 42.42
N TYR A 290 6.74 11.47 42.26
CA TYR A 290 7.57 12.51 42.89
C TYR A 290 7.21 12.71 44.37
N ILE A 291 5.94 12.54 44.76
CA ILE A 291 5.48 12.75 46.14
C ILE A 291 5.78 11.54 47.04
N ALA A 292 5.68 10.31 46.55
CA ALA A 292 5.96 9.12 47.37
C ALA A 292 7.43 9.00 47.78
N ASP A 293 8.37 9.31 46.87
CA ASP A 293 9.81 9.28 47.14
C ASP A 293 10.26 10.48 48.01
N THR A 294 9.54 11.60 47.95
CA THR A 294 9.81 12.78 48.78
C THR A 294 9.20 12.65 50.20
N LEU A 295 8.19 11.80 50.41
CA LEU A 295 7.46 11.70 51.69
C LEU A 295 7.65 10.40 52.47
N GLY A 296 8.38 9.39 51.95
CA GLY A 296 8.82 8.23 52.73
C GLY A 296 7.69 7.43 53.41
N ILE A 297 6.58 7.18 52.69
CA ILE A 297 5.44 6.43 53.23
C ILE A 297 5.58 4.94 52.90
N ASP A 298 5.94 4.14 53.90
CA ASP A 298 5.84 2.68 53.84
C ASP A 298 4.43 2.20 54.20
N GLY A 299 3.87 1.31 53.37
CA GLY A 299 2.69 0.50 53.70
C GLY A 299 1.37 0.92 53.02
N VAL A 300 1.23 0.62 51.73
CA VAL A 300 -0.09 0.47 51.10
C VAL A 300 -0.24 -0.99 50.69
N LYS A 301 -1.14 -1.70 51.38
CA LYS A 301 -1.54 -3.07 51.04
C LYS A 301 -2.46 -3.05 49.83
N GLU A 302 -2.15 -3.90 48.86
CA GLU A 302 -2.96 -4.23 47.71
C GLU A 302 -4.36 -4.72 48.11
N THR A 303 -5.37 -4.07 47.56
CA THR A 303 -6.72 -4.61 47.43
C THR A 303 -7.27 -4.11 46.10
N LYS A 304 -7.70 -5.03 45.21
CA LYS A 304 -8.45 -4.81 43.95
C LYS A 304 -8.31 -3.38 43.38
N THR A 305 -7.38 -3.16 42.46
CA THR A 305 -6.80 -1.83 42.16
C THR A 305 -7.86 -0.74 41.95
N SER A 306 -8.23 -0.08 43.05
CA SER A 306 -9.08 1.11 43.12
C SER A 306 -8.33 2.37 42.66
N ASP A 307 -7.34 2.21 41.78
CA ASP A 307 -6.35 3.23 41.41
C ASP A 307 -6.39 3.61 39.91
N GLY A 308 -7.31 3.02 39.13
CA GLY A 308 -7.51 3.37 37.72
C GLY A 308 -6.72 2.53 36.70
N ARG A 309 -5.89 1.56 37.12
CA ARG A 309 -5.13 0.68 36.22
C ARG A 309 -6.00 -0.40 35.54
N GLY A 310 -5.60 -0.85 34.36
CA GLY A 310 -6.25 -1.92 33.61
C GLY A 310 -5.85 -3.33 34.07
N SER A 311 -6.73 -4.30 33.87
CA SER A 311 -6.53 -5.70 34.28
C SER A 311 -6.42 -6.64 33.09
N ALA A 312 -5.54 -7.64 33.21
CA ALA A 312 -5.45 -8.76 32.29
C ALA A 312 -5.66 -10.06 33.06
N PHE A 313 -6.09 -11.11 32.38
CA PHE A 313 -6.24 -12.45 32.94
C PHE A 313 -5.18 -13.40 32.42
N TRP A 314 -4.90 -14.44 33.20
CA TRP A 314 -4.08 -15.56 32.82
C TRP A 314 -4.72 -16.89 33.23
N ILE A 315 -4.40 -17.96 32.51
CA ILE A 315 -4.85 -19.32 32.77
C ILE A 315 -3.82 -20.34 32.30
N GLU A 316 -3.74 -21.49 32.98
CA GLU A 316 -2.94 -22.61 32.51
C GLU A 316 -3.58 -23.29 31.29
N THR A 317 -2.79 -23.52 30.25
CA THR A 317 -3.21 -24.18 29.02
C THR A 317 -3.37 -25.70 29.19
N MET A 318 -4.27 -26.26 28.40
CA MET A 318 -4.57 -27.69 28.34
C MET A 318 -4.26 -28.25 26.94
N ALA A 319 -3.93 -29.54 26.92
CA ALA A 319 -3.69 -30.26 25.66
C ALA A 319 -4.98 -30.72 24.95
N GLY A 320 -6.06 -30.95 25.71
CA GLY A 320 -7.36 -31.41 25.20
C GLY A 320 -8.44 -30.34 25.30
N ASP A 321 -9.58 -30.59 24.67
CA ASP A 321 -10.73 -29.68 24.53
C ASP A 321 -11.92 -30.02 25.47
N GLU A 322 -11.74 -30.96 26.39
CA GLU A 322 -12.74 -31.29 27.40
C GLU A 322 -12.83 -30.21 28.48
N GLN A 323 -14.03 -29.65 28.68
CA GLN A 323 -14.32 -28.65 29.73
C GLN A 323 -13.30 -27.49 29.73
N VAL A 324 -13.10 -26.89 28.56
CA VAL A 324 -12.22 -25.73 28.38
C VAL A 324 -12.82 -24.46 28.97
N SER A 325 -11.94 -23.59 29.45
CA SER A 325 -12.30 -22.23 29.88
C SER A 325 -12.19 -21.30 28.68
N THR A 326 -13.14 -20.38 28.54
CA THR A 326 -13.27 -19.55 27.33
C THR A 326 -13.45 -18.07 27.66
N CYS A 327 -12.89 -17.20 26.84
CA CYS A 327 -13.23 -15.79 26.74
C CYS A 327 -13.96 -15.52 25.41
N CYS A 328 -14.90 -14.58 25.43
CA CYS A 328 -15.59 -14.09 24.26
C CYS A 328 -15.67 -12.56 24.30
N TRP A 329 -15.27 -11.92 23.19
CA TRP A 329 -15.40 -10.50 22.94
C TRP A 329 -16.44 -10.27 21.84
N MET A 330 -17.62 -9.75 22.19
CA MET A 330 -18.74 -9.58 21.25
C MET A 330 -19.06 -8.08 21.04
N PRO A 331 -18.47 -7.44 20.00
CA PRO A 331 -18.64 -6.01 19.72
C PRO A 331 -20.06 -5.66 19.24
N HIS A 332 -20.42 -4.38 19.39
CA HIS A 332 -21.62 -3.78 18.78
C HIS A 332 -21.22 -2.86 17.61
N PHE A 333 -21.39 -3.32 16.37
CA PHE A 333 -21.07 -2.55 15.18
C PHE A 333 -22.20 -1.60 14.79
N LYS A 334 -21.96 -0.29 14.72
CA LYS A 334 -22.97 0.67 14.26
C LYS A 334 -23.31 0.50 12.78
N LYS A 335 -22.32 0.14 11.97
CA LYS A 335 -22.42 -0.06 10.52
C LYS A 335 -21.66 -1.30 10.10
N ALA A 336 -22.17 -1.98 9.07
CA ALA A 336 -21.42 -3.05 8.43
C ALA A 336 -20.18 -2.51 7.74
N GLY A 337 -19.12 -3.29 7.67
CA GLY A 337 -17.89 -2.91 6.99
C GLY A 337 -16.72 -3.81 7.34
N ASP A 338 -15.56 -3.49 6.78
CA ASP A 338 -14.31 -4.14 7.12
C ASP A 338 -13.68 -3.44 8.33
N TYR A 339 -13.27 -4.23 9.32
CA TYR A 339 -12.61 -3.77 10.54
C TYR A 339 -11.34 -4.58 10.77
N ALA A 340 -10.21 -3.90 11.01
CA ALA A 340 -9.04 -4.57 11.56
C ALA A 340 -9.34 -5.07 12.97
N VAL A 341 -8.86 -6.27 13.29
CA VAL A 341 -8.95 -6.86 14.63
C VAL A 341 -7.58 -6.83 15.27
N TYR A 342 -7.48 -6.17 16.42
CA TYR A 342 -6.28 -6.11 17.24
C TYR A 342 -6.54 -6.75 18.61
N VAL A 343 -5.54 -7.43 19.15
CA VAL A 343 -5.58 -7.99 20.50
C VAL A 343 -4.47 -7.41 21.36
N THR A 344 -4.72 -7.31 22.66
CA THR A 344 -3.67 -7.12 23.67
C THR A 344 -3.63 -8.34 24.59
N TYR A 345 -2.47 -8.59 25.19
CA TYR A 345 -2.23 -9.64 26.17
C TYR A 345 -0.92 -9.36 26.92
N GLN A 346 -0.66 -10.11 27.99
CA GLN A 346 0.59 -10.03 28.75
C GLN A 346 1.54 -11.18 28.42
N SER A 347 2.79 -10.86 28.09
CA SER A 347 3.87 -11.84 27.98
C SER A 347 4.50 -12.08 29.35
N CYS A 348 4.51 -13.32 29.82
CA CYS A 348 5.09 -13.73 31.10
C CYS A 348 6.01 -14.95 30.91
N GLU A 349 6.70 -15.34 31.99
CA GLU A 349 7.45 -16.59 31.97
C GLU A 349 6.48 -17.75 31.71
N LYS A 350 6.84 -18.70 30.83
CA LYS A 350 5.98 -19.82 30.39
C LYS A 350 4.73 -19.45 29.60
N SER A 351 4.61 -18.21 29.08
CA SER A 351 3.58 -17.90 28.08
C SER A 351 3.55 -18.93 26.95
N THR A 352 2.36 -19.19 26.42
CA THR A 352 2.14 -20.06 25.26
C THR A 352 2.67 -19.42 23.99
N GLU A 353 3.20 -20.22 23.08
CA GLU A 353 3.54 -19.77 21.72
C GLU A 353 2.33 -19.91 20.76
N ARG A 354 1.20 -20.42 21.25
CA ARG A 354 0.05 -20.88 20.45
C ARG A 354 -1.30 -20.49 21.04
N ALA A 355 -1.49 -19.21 21.37
CA ALA A 355 -2.84 -18.71 21.71
C ALA A 355 -3.70 -18.70 20.44
N ILE A 356 -4.80 -19.46 20.40
CA ILE A 356 -5.64 -19.61 19.20
C ILE A 356 -6.89 -18.74 19.33
N TYR A 357 -6.86 -17.57 18.70
CA TYR A 357 -8.03 -16.71 18.57
C TYR A 357 -8.92 -17.19 17.43
N LYS A 358 -10.21 -17.36 17.70
CA LYS A 358 -11.24 -17.71 16.73
C LYS A 358 -12.04 -16.44 16.41
N ILE A 359 -11.72 -15.78 15.30
CA ILE A 359 -12.47 -14.62 14.81
C ILE A 359 -13.68 -15.15 14.04
N VAL A 360 -14.89 -14.86 14.54
CA VAL A 360 -16.15 -15.15 13.87
C VAL A 360 -16.61 -13.89 13.15
N HIS A 361 -16.68 -13.94 11.82
CA HIS A 361 -17.07 -12.83 10.95
C HIS A 361 -18.20 -13.27 10.02
N ASP A 362 -19.38 -12.68 10.19
CA ASP A 362 -20.64 -13.07 9.55
C ASP A 362 -20.86 -14.61 9.58
N GLY A 363 -20.55 -15.22 10.71
CA GLY A 363 -20.71 -16.67 10.96
C GLY A 363 -19.59 -17.57 10.44
N ILE A 364 -18.59 -17.03 9.75
CA ILE A 364 -17.37 -17.77 9.36
C ILE A 364 -16.35 -17.69 10.48
N VAL A 365 -15.72 -18.83 10.80
CA VAL A 365 -14.66 -18.89 11.82
C VAL A 365 -13.29 -18.91 11.15
N THR A 366 -12.49 -17.87 11.36
CA THR A 366 -11.07 -17.82 11.02
C THR A 366 -10.24 -17.92 12.30
N LYS A 367 -9.36 -18.94 12.35
CA LYS A 367 -8.44 -19.19 13.46
C LYS A 367 -7.09 -18.54 13.19
N VAL A 368 -6.61 -17.74 14.13
CA VAL A 368 -5.31 -17.08 14.13
C VAL A 368 -4.54 -17.50 15.38
N SER A 369 -3.31 -18.01 15.18
CA SER A 369 -2.39 -18.35 16.26
C SER A 369 -1.53 -17.14 16.59
N VAL A 370 -1.41 -16.83 17.88
CA VAL A 370 -0.58 -15.74 18.40
C VAL A 370 0.47 -16.30 19.36
N ASN A 371 1.73 -15.92 19.15
CA ASN A 371 2.82 -16.27 20.05
C ASN A 371 2.89 -15.25 21.20
N GLN A 372 2.35 -15.60 22.36
CA GLN A 372 2.26 -14.70 23.51
C GLN A 372 3.57 -14.58 24.32
N THR A 373 4.64 -15.28 23.94
CA THR A 373 5.96 -15.09 24.58
C THR A 373 6.63 -13.76 24.19
N MET A 374 6.08 -13.06 23.19
CA MET A 374 6.57 -11.82 22.64
C MET A 374 5.43 -10.81 22.45
N GLY A 375 5.77 -9.52 22.33
CA GLY A 375 4.85 -8.46 21.93
C GLY A 375 3.71 -8.16 22.91
N GLY A 376 3.76 -8.64 24.16
CA GLY A 376 2.73 -8.33 25.16
C GLY A 376 2.77 -6.86 25.62
N GLY A 377 1.62 -6.34 26.03
CA GLY A 377 1.44 -4.94 26.45
C GLY A 377 1.39 -3.92 25.31
N THR A 378 0.96 -4.36 24.11
CA THR A 378 0.69 -3.49 22.96
C THR A 378 -0.41 -4.08 22.09
N TRP A 379 -0.86 -3.36 21.07
CA TRP A 379 -1.83 -3.84 20.09
C TRP A 379 -1.18 -4.75 19.04
N VAL A 380 -1.72 -5.96 18.88
CA VAL A 380 -1.27 -6.97 17.92
C VAL A 380 -2.34 -7.20 16.86
N TYR A 381 -2.02 -6.88 15.61
CA TYR A 381 -2.93 -7.05 14.46
C TYR A 381 -3.13 -8.52 14.09
N LEU A 382 -4.38 -8.96 13.98
CA LEU A 382 -4.74 -10.33 13.59
C LEU A 382 -5.24 -10.47 12.16
N GLY A 383 -5.63 -9.37 11.52
CA GLY A 383 -6.25 -9.36 10.20
C GLY A 383 -7.39 -8.35 10.11
N THR A 384 -7.95 -8.18 8.91
CA THR A 384 -9.12 -7.34 8.63
C THR A 384 -10.24 -8.23 8.13
N PHE A 385 -11.43 -8.08 8.71
CA PHE A 385 -12.58 -8.95 8.46
C PHE A 385 -13.85 -8.12 8.27
N GLY A 386 -14.78 -8.63 7.45
CA GLY A 386 -16.07 -8.01 7.22
C GLY A 386 -17.07 -8.41 8.31
N PHE A 387 -17.71 -7.42 8.93
CA PHE A 387 -18.74 -7.64 9.96
C PHE A 387 -20.03 -6.94 9.58
N SER A 388 -21.17 -7.62 9.78
CA SER A 388 -22.48 -6.97 9.73
C SER A 388 -22.73 -6.06 10.93
N ALA A 389 -23.59 -5.05 10.76
CA ALA A 389 -24.03 -4.18 11.85
C ALA A 389 -24.76 -4.97 12.98
N GLY A 390 -24.80 -4.36 14.17
CA GLY A 390 -25.40 -4.90 15.38
C GLY A 390 -24.40 -5.67 16.26
N GLN A 391 -24.94 -6.39 17.24
CA GLN A 391 -24.19 -7.24 18.16
C GLN A 391 -24.68 -8.68 18.02
N SER A 392 -23.78 -9.61 17.72
CA SER A 392 -24.15 -10.99 17.36
C SER A 392 -23.01 -11.96 17.63
N ALA A 393 -23.34 -13.19 18.05
CA ALA A 393 -22.36 -14.27 18.14
C ALA A 393 -21.76 -14.68 16.78
N LYS A 394 -22.37 -14.25 15.67
CA LYS A 394 -21.79 -14.36 14.33
C LYS A 394 -20.64 -13.38 14.07
N ASN A 395 -20.47 -12.38 14.93
CA ASN A 395 -19.50 -11.29 14.84
C ASN A 395 -18.81 -11.13 16.21
N ALA A 396 -17.92 -12.06 16.55
CA ALA A 396 -17.28 -12.14 17.86
C ALA A 396 -15.89 -12.76 17.77
N VAL A 397 -15.06 -12.57 18.79
CA VAL A 397 -13.78 -13.26 18.91
C VAL A 397 -13.81 -14.16 20.14
N TYR A 398 -13.35 -15.41 19.99
CA TYR A 398 -13.24 -16.36 21.08
C TYR A 398 -11.79 -16.76 21.32
N LEU A 399 -11.45 -17.01 22.57
CA LEU A 399 -10.17 -17.59 22.99
C LEU A 399 -10.45 -18.66 24.04
N ASP A 400 -9.77 -19.80 23.97
CA ASP A 400 -9.88 -20.86 24.95
C ASP A 400 -8.51 -21.43 25.31
N ASN A 401 -8.45 -22.09 26.47
CA ASN A 401 -7.20 -22.61 27.00
C ASN A 401 -6.77 -23.97 26.39
N ALA A 402 -7.47 -24.51 25.38
CA ALA A 402 -7.04 -25.70 24.63
C ALA A 402 -6.10 -25.33 23.48
N THR A 403 -4.87 -24.95 23.83
CA THR A 403 -3.84 -24.55 22.85
C THR A 403 -3.11 -25.75 22.22
N GLY A 404 -3.38 -26.96 22.73
CA GLY A 404 -2.62 -28.17 22.40
C GLY A 404 -1.33 -28.32 23.21
N GLU A 405 -1.04 -27.38 24.12
CA GLU A 405 0.09 -27.41 25.04
C GLU A 405 -0.43 -27.49 26.48
N LYS A 406 0.17 -28.33 27.33
CA LYS A 406 -0.19 -28.40 28.76
C LYS A 406 0.82 -27.62 29.61
N GLY A 407 0.34 -26.85 30.58
CA GLY A 407 1.22 -26.20 31.57
C GLY A 407 1.90 -24.91 31.11
N LYS A 408 1.45 -24.33 29.98
CA LYS A 408 1.84 -22.97 29.56
C LYS A 408 0.82 -21.97 30.09
N ILE A 409 1.15 -20.69 30.02
CA ILE A 409 0.25 -19.61 30.40
C ILE A 409 -0.36 -18.98 29.16
N LEU A 410 -1.69 -18.91 29.13
CA LEU A 410 -2.45 -18.13 28.18
C LEU A 410 -2.92 -16.84 28.85
N SER A 411 -2.75 -15.69 28.19
CA SER A 411 -3.21 -14.39 28.67
C SER A 411 -4.34 -13.83 27.81
N ALA A 412 -5.29 -13.15 28.44
CA ALA A 412 -6.41 -12.47 27.81
C ALA A 412 -6.60 -11.07 28.44
N ASP A 413 -7.00 -10.10 27.62
CA ASP A 413 -7.17 -8.68 27.97
C ASP A 413 -8.26 -8.12 27.01
N ALA A 414 -8.06 -6.97 26.36
CA ALA A 414 -9.00 -6.38 25.42
C ALA A 414 -8.82 -6.77 23.94
N ILE A 415 -9.88 -6.56 23.15
CA ILE A 415 -9.87 -6.64 21.68
C ILE A 415 -10.40 -5.34 21.09
N ARG A 416 -9.71 -4.81 20.09
CA ARG A 416 -10.04 -3.58 19.36
C ARG A 416 -10.39 -3.88 17.92
N PHE A 417 -11.51 -3.33 17.46
CA PHE A 417 -12.02 -3.43 16.09
C PHE A 417 -12.02 -2.04 15.46
N GLY A 418 -11.36 -1.87 14.31
CA GLY A 418 -11.29 -0.60 13.61
C GLY A 418 -10.06 0.25 13.95
N GLY A 419 -9.82 1.30 13.15
CA GLY A 419 -8.68 2.21 13.29
C GLY A 419 -8.97 3.46 14.13
N GLY A 420 -10.21 3.95 14.10
CA GLY A 420 -10.68 5.05 14.93
C GLY A 420 -10.15 6.44 14.54
N MET A 421 -10.51 7.41 15.37
CA MET A 421 -10.07 8.80 15.26
C MET A 421 -8.86 9.07 16.16
N GLY A 422 -8.08 10.09 15.79
CA GLY A 422 -7.00 10.61 16.62
C GLY A 422 -7.52 11.12 17.96
N ASN A 423 -6.90 10.70 19.06
CA ASN A 423 -7.35 10.95 20.42
C ASN A 423 -6.23 11.49 21.35
N THR A 424 -5.07 11.85 20.80
CA THR A 424 -4.03 12.54 21.57
C THR A 424 -4.28 14.05 21.55
N ALA A 425 -4.48 14.65 22.73
CA ALA A 425 -4.69 16.08 22.87
C ALA A 425 -3.38 16.88 23.00
N ARG A 426 -3.46 18.14 22.57
CA ARG A 426 -2.47 19.20 22.81
C ARG A 426 -3.12 20.33 23.58
N GLU A 427 -2.46 20.76 24.65
CA GLU A 427 -2.94 21.89 25.46
C GLU A 427 -2.83 23.18 24.63
N GLU A 428 -3.97 23.86 24.44
CA GLU A 428 -4.00 25.30 24.16
C GLU A 428 -4.33 25.97 25.51
N ASP A 429 -3.59 27.03 25.87
CA ASP A 429 -3.68 27.69 27.19
C ASP A 429 -5.13 27.77 27.75
N GLY A 430 -5.42 26.95 28.77
CA GLY A 430 -6.68 27.00 29.53
C GLY A 430 -7.92 26.37 28.87
N SER A 431 -7.78 25.57 27.80
CA SER A 431 -8.89 24.80 27.19
C SER A 431 -8.74 23.28 27.35
N ASP A 432 -9.85 22.55 27.19
CA ASP A 432 -9.81 21.09 27.01
C ASP A 432 -9.01 20.79 25.73
N GLY A 433 -7.85 20.13 25.84
CA GLY A 433 -6.87 20.07 24.76
C GLY A 433 -7.40 19.56 23.40
N VAL A 434 -6.82 20.08 22.31
CA VAL A 434 -7.31 19.89 20.93
C VAL A 434 -6.63 18.69 20.27
N CYS A 435 -7.42 17.70 19.82
CA CYS A 435 -6.94 16.59 18.97
C CYS A 435 -6.81 17.04 17.51
N SER A 436 -6.15 16.22 16.67
CA SER A 436 -5.93 16.56 15.25
C SER A 436 -7.22 16.74 14.43
N GLY A 437 -8.34 16.18 14.88
CA GLY A 437 -9.60 16.13 14.15
C GLY A 437 -9.60 15.18 12.95
N LEU A 438 -8.55 14.37 12.79
CA LEU A 438 -8.38 13.44 11.67
C LEU A 438 -8.43 11.98 12.12
N PRO A 439 -8.70 11.05 11.19
CA PRO A 439 -8.55 9.61 11.43
C PRO A 439 -7.13 9.25 11.88
N ARG A 440 -7.00 8.29 12.80
CA ARG A 440 -5.72 7.94 13.43
C ARG A 440 -4.64 7.50 12.43
N PHE A 441 -5.02 6.85 11.33
CA PHE A 441 -4.10 6.44 10.28
C PHE A 441 -3.40 7.61 9.57
N LEU A 442 -3.97 8.82 9.65
CA LEU A 442 -3.36 10.04 9.12
C LEU A 442 -2.40 10.72 10.10
N GLU A 443 -2.39 10.31 11.37
CA GLU A 443 -1.51 10.89 12.39
C GLU A 443 -0.09 10.34 12.31
N ALA A 444 0.85 11.14 12.81
CA ALA A 444 2.26 10.77 12.90
C ALA A 444 2.49 9.56 13.80
N ALA A 445 3.61 8.86 13.58
CA ALA A 445 3.90 7.56 14.20
C ALA A 445 3.89 7.61 15.74
N ARG A 446 4.30 8.75 16.30
CA ARG A 446 4.39 8.90 17.76
C ARG A 446 3.05 8.79 18.47
N TYR A 447 1.96 9.27 17.87
CA TYR A 447 0.63 9.20 18.48
C TYR A 447 0.11 7.76 18.47
N TYR A 448 0.35 7.03 17.38
CA TYR A 448 0.04 5.61 17.35
C TYR A 448 0.90 4.81 18.32
N CYS A 449 2.19 5.11 18.45
CA CYS A 449 3.07 4.45 19.42
C CYS A 449 2.61 4.71 20.87
N HIS A 450 2.23 5.95 21.16
CA HIS A 450 1.64 6.36 22.44
C HIS A 450 0.34 5.59 22.73
N TYR A 451 -0.59 5.58 21.77
CA TYR A 451 -1.87 4.88 21.87
C TYR A 451 -1.70 3.36 21.97
N SER A 452 -0.65 2.80 21.35
CA SER A 452 -0.32 1.37 21.39
C SER A 452 0.42 0.94 22.65
N GLY A 453 0.56 1.82 23.66
CA GLY A 453 1.12 1.46 24.96
C GLY A 453 2.65 1.38 25.01
N LEU A 454 3.35 1.88 23.99
CA LEU A 454 4.81 1.89 24.01
C LEU A 454 5.30 2.84 25.12
N PRO A 455 6.47 2.55 25.74
CA PRO A 455 7.02 3.40 26.80
C PRO A 455 7.20 4.87 26.40
N TYR A 456 7.09 5.77 27.38
CA TYR A 456 7.19 7.22 27.17
C TYR A 456 8.47 7.66 26.45
N ASP A 457 9.61 7.07 26.80
CA ASP A 457 10.92 7.34 26.21
C ASP A 457 11.08 6.80 24.77
N VAL A 458 10.16 5.95 24.32
CA VAL A 458 10.13 5.47 22.94
C VAL A 458 9.52 6.53 22.01
N TYR A 459 8.37 7.11 22.39
CA TYR A 459 7.60 8.01 21.53
C TYR A 459 7.78 9.51 21.84
N ASN A 460 8.37 9.86 22.99
CA ASN A 460 8.58 11.26 23.42
C ASN A 460 10.03 11.53 23.85
N THR A 461 10.96 11.33 22.91
CA THR A 461 12.42 11.55 23.10
C THR A 461 12.84 13.01 23.27
N LYS A 462 11.93 13.95 23.04
CA LYS A 462 12.17 15.40 23.12
C LYS A 462 11.40 16.08 24.24
N ASP A 463 10.87 15.30 25.19
CA ASP A 463 10.14 15.82 26.35
C ASP A 463 8.98 16.77 25.96
N GLY A 464 8.34 16.51 24.82
CA GLY A 464 7.24 17.33 24.29
C GLY A 464 7.67 18.60 23.55
N HIS A 465 8.97 18.89 23.43
CA HIS A 465 9.47 20.10 22.75
C HIS A 465 9.47 20.03 21.23
N SER A 466 9.43 18.83 20.64
CA SER A 466 9.39 18.66 19.19
C SER A 466 8.73 17.35 18.78
N ASP A 467 7.44 17.44 18.48
CA ASP A 467 6.66 16.32 17.94
C ASP A 467 7.23 15.82 16.61
N TYR A 468 7.79 16.71 15.79
CA TYR A 468 8.44 16.35 14.53
C TYR A 468 9.66 15.45 14.74
N ALA A 469 10.58 15.85 15.64
CA ALA A 469 11.76 15.05 15.91
C ALA A 469 11.41 13.74 16.64
N ASP A 470 10.34 13.74 17.44
CA ASP A 470 9.81 12.53 18.06
C ASP A 470 9.17 11.57 17.07
N ASP A 471 8.38 12.07 16.11
CA ASP A 471 7.80 11.25 15.05
C ASP A 471 8.90 10.52 14.25
N ILE A 472 9.98 11.23 13.89
CA ILE A 472 11.15 10.63 13.24
C ILE A 472 11.79 9.53 14.10
N ASN A 473 12.01 9.82 15.39
CA ASN A 473 12.75 8.93 16.28
C ASN A 473 11.93 7.71 16.72
N CYS A 474 10.63 7.90 16.94
CA CYS A 474 9.76 6.89 17.54
C CYS A 474 9.63 5.65 16.66
N ARG A 475 9.70 5.78 15.33
CA ARG A 475 9.58 4.66 14.38
C ARG A 475 10.68 3.62 14.61
N SER A 476 11.93 4.07 14.68
CA SER A 476 13.08 3.22 14.97
C SER A 476 13.11 2.76 16.42
N ASN A 477 12.73 3.63 17.37
CA ASN A 477 12.69 3.27 18.79
C ASN A 477 11.61 2.20 19.07
N ALA A 478 10.46 2.27 18.39
CA ALA A 478 9.39 1.30 18.49
C ALA A 478 9.83 -0.07 17.99
N LEU A 479 10.49 -0.13 16.82
CA LEU A 479 11.14 -1.35 16.34
C LEU A 479 12.15 -1.88 17.36
N ASN A 480 13.05 -1.04 17.87
CA ASN A 480 14.10 -1.48 18.80
C ASN A 480 13.51 -2.00 20.12
N TRP A 481 12.46 -1.37 20.62
CA TRP A 481 11.76 -1.79 21.84
C TRP A 481 10.99 -3.09 21.62
N LEU A 482 10.20 -3.20 20.55
CA LEU A 482 9.48 -4.44 20.25
C LEU A 482 10.44 -5.60 19.97
N ALA A 483 11.57 -5.33 19.32
CA ALA A 483 12.56 -6.34 18.98
C ALA A 483 13.53 -6.69 20.12
N GLY A 484 13.62 -5.87 21.15
CA GLY A 484 14.57 -6.07 22.24
C GLY A 484 14.42 -7.45 22.89
N GLY A 485 15.54 -8.18 22.96
CA GLY A 485 15.63 -9.52 23.54
C GLY A 485 15.34 -10.63 22.52
N SER A 486 15.10 -10.28 21.25
CA SER A 486 15.06 -11.22 20.14
C SER A 486 16.47 -11.60 19.67
N VAL A 487 16.56 -12.55 18.75
CA VAL A 487 17.84 -12.98 18.15
C VAL A 487 18.52 -11.88 17.34
N TYR A 488 17.77 -10.91 16.80
CA TYR A 488 18.32 -9.82 15.97
C TYR A 488 18.66 -8.57 16.79
N VAL A 489 18.07 -8.41 17.98
CA VAL A 489 18.36 -7.31 18.92
C VAL A 489 18.54 -7.88 20.35
N PRO A 490 19.60 -8.66 20.61
CA PRO A 490 19.74 -9.46 21.84
C PRO A 490 19.99 -8.62 23.11
N ASP A 491 20.80 -7.57 23.01
CA ASP A 491 21.25 -6.76 24.16
C ASP A 491 20.36 -5.53 24.42
N THR A 492 19.05 -5.68 24.25
CA THR A 492 18.04 -4.65 24.53
C THR A 492 16.88 -5.31 25.25
N ILE A 493 16.37 -4.74 26.34
CA ILE A 493 15.14 -5.23 26.97
C ILE A 493 13.94 -4.77 26.13
N GLY A 494 13.01 -5.68 25.84
CA GLY A 494 11.92 -5.36 24.93
C GLY A 494 10.88 -6.47 24.76
N GLY A 495 10.09 -6.33 23.70
CA GLY A 495 8.99 -7.22 23.34
C GLY A 495 9.42 -8.56 22.73
N LYS A 496 10.71 -8.79 22.47
CA LYS A 496 11.27 -10.03 21.89
C LYS A 496 10.72 -10.44 20.51
N VAL A 497 10.06 -9.53 19.79
CA VAL A 497 9.58 -9.80 18.43
C VAL A 497 10.76 -9.82 17.45
N PRO A 498 10.99 -10.87 16.66
CA PRO A 498 12.22 -11.04 15.90
C PRO A 498 12.23 -10.23 14.59
N PHE A 499 12.03 -8.91 14.66
CA PHE A 499 12.18 -8.03 13.50
C PHE A 499 13.60 -8.07 12.96
N GLU A 500 13.75 -8.27 11.66
CA GLU A 500 15.06 -8.41 11.00
C GLU A 500 15.34 -7.37 9.92
N LEU A 501 14.34 -6.54 9.59
CA LEU A 501 14.44 -5.54 8.53
C LEU A 501 13.54 -4.34 8.79
N SER A 502 13.99 -3.16 8.35
CA SER A 502 13.27 -1.91 8.46
C SER A 502 13.28 -1.12 7.14
N LEU A 503 12.14 -0.59 6.71
CA LEU A 503 12.03 0.27 5.53
C LEU A 503 11.12 1.48 5.78
N ALA A 504 11.63 2.67 5.52
CA ALA A 504 10.87 3.91 5.44
C ALA A 504 10.61 4.26 3.97
N VAL A 505 9.36 4.52 3.58
CA VAL A 505 8.98 4.91 2.22
C VAL A 505 8.55 6.37 2.20
N HIS A 506 9.30 7.18 1.46
CA HIS A 506 9.15 8.63 1.36
C HIS A 506 8.99 9.08 -0.10
N SER A 507 8.57 10.33 -0.31
CA SER A 507 8.38 10.89 -1.65
C SER A 507 8.91 12.32 -1.82
N ASP A 508 9.91 12.71 -1.03
CA ASP A 508 10.54 14.03 -1.12
C ASP A 508 11.77 14.01 -2.02
N ALA A 509 11.54 14.37 -3.29
CA ALA A 509 12.58 14.36 -4.30
C ALA A 509 12.77 15.70 -5.02
N GLY A 510 11.99 16.74 -4.72
CA GLY A 510 12.07 18.05 -5.41
C GLY A 510 11.48 18.04 -6.82
N PHE A 511 11.68 19.07 -7.62
CA PHE A 511 11.09 19.16 -8.98
C PHE A 511 12.16 19.26 -10.07
N ARG A 512 11.82 18.86 -11.30
CA ARG A 512 12.69 19.04 -12.47
C ARG A 512 12.18 20.14 -13.38
N ARG A 513 13.10 20.91 -13.96
CA ARG A 513 12.76 21.97 -14.93
C ARG A 513 12.41 21.43 -16.32
N ASP A 514 12.91 20.26 -16.67
CA ASP A 514 12.59 19.57 -17.92
C ASP A 514 11.31 18.73 -17.83
N ASN A 515 10.67 18.70 -16.66
CA ASN A 515 9.44 17.96 -16.39
C ASN A 515 9.54 16.47 -16.75
N ASP A 516 10.71 15.84 -16.57
CA ASP A 516 10.88 14.39 -16.72
C ASP A 516 10.69 13.68 -15.36
N ILE A 517 10.67 12.34 -15.36
CA ILE A 517 10.64 11.51 -14.14
C ILE A 517 11.86 11.85 -13.28
N TYR A 518 11.68 11.97 -11.96
CA TYR A 518 12.79 12.26 -11.05
C TYR A 518 13.58 11.01 -10.70
N GLY A 519 12.88 9.88 -10.56
CA GLY A 519 13.45 8.56 -10.26
C GLY A 519 13.47 8.24 -8.76
N SER A 520 14.29 7.27 -8.35
CA SER A 520 14.35 6.81 -6.96
C SER A 520 15.70 7.03 -6.32
N LEU A 521 15.70 7.49 -5.07
CA LEU A 521 16.86 7.69 -4.21
C LEU A 521 16.75 6.77 -3.00
N VAL A 522 17.89 6.33 -2.47
CA VAL A 522 17.93 5.53 -1.24
C VAL A 522 18.93 6.10 -0.24
N ILE A 523 18.63 5.94 1.04
CA ILE A 523 19.48 6.41 2.14
C ILE A 523 19.79 5.23 3.06
N SER A 524 21.04 5.12 3.48
CA SER A 524 21.49 4.19 4.51
C SER A 524 22.54 4.85 5.41
N THR A 525 22.56 4.53 6.70
CA THR A 525 23.58 5.04 7.62
C THR A 525 24.59 3.95 7.97
N LEU A 526 25.89 4.24 7.83
CA LEU A 526 26.97 3.27 8.09
C LEU A 526 27.49 3.26 9.54
N ARG A 527 27.18 4.31 10.32
CA ARG A 527 27.68 4.49 11.70
C ARG A 527 26.57 4.94 12.65
N ASN A 528 26.50 4.37 13.84
CA ASN A 528 25.50 4.75 14.84
C ASN A 528 25.88 6.05 15.58
N ASP A 529 25.09 6.44 16.59
CA ASP A 529 25.33 7.66 17.39
C ASP A 529 26.68 7.67 18.13
N THR A 530 27.30 6.51 18.38
CA THR A 530 28.62 6.36 19.01
C THR A 530 29.75 6.08 18.00
N LEU A 531 29.50 6.31 16.71
CA LEU A 531 30.39 6.00 15.59
C LEU A 531 30.66 4.50 15.39
N GLY A 532 29.90 3.63 16.04
CA GLY A 532 29.94 2.18 15.88
C GLY A 532 29.45 1.74 14.50
N GLU A 533 30.15 0.77 13.94
CA GLU A 533 29.93 0.25 12.58
C GLU A 533 29.14 -1.06 12.54
N HIS A 534 28.71 -1.58 13.69
CA HIS A 534 27.94 -2.82 13.81
C HIS A 534 26.62 -2.56 14.54
N PHE A 535 25.60 -3.35 14.21
CA PHE A 535 24.38 -3.46 15.01
C PHE A 535 24.66 -4.24 16.31
N LYS A 536 23.74 -4.18 17.27
CA LYS A 536 23.85 -4.97 18.52
C LYS A 536 23.98 -6.48 18.32
N SER A 537 23.47 -7.02 17.22
CA SER A 537 23.67 -8.43 16.81
C SER A 537 25.10 -8.78 16.39
N GLY A 538 25.97 -7.78 16.21
CA GLY A 538 27.29 -7.92 15.59
C GLY A 538 27.27 -7.89 14.07
N LEU A 539 26.11 -7.75 13.43
CA LEU A 539 26.00 -7.59 11.98
C LEU A 539 26.61 -6.24 11.55
N TYR A 540 27.42 -6.26 10.50
CA TYR A 540 28.05 -5.07 9.95
C TYR A 540 27.02 -4.17 9.23
N ARG A 541 27.02 -2.86 9.53
CA ARG A 541 26.01 -1.92 9.02
C ARG A 541 26.05 -1.70 7.51
N MET A 542 27.10 -2.15 6.82
CA MET A 542 27.09 -2.23 5.35
C MET A 542 25.96 -3.11 4.81
N ALA A 543 25.39 -4.02 5.61
CA ALA A 543 24.18 -4.75 5.26
C ALA A 543 23.00 -3.82 4.90
N SER A 544 22.86 -2.65 5.55
CA SER A 544 21.86 -1.62 5.18
C SER A 544 22.15 -1.00 3.82
N SER A 545 23.44 -0.84 3.48
CA SER A 545 23.86 -0.34 2.17
C SER A 545 23.53 -1.36 1.08
N ASP A 546 23.79 -2.65 1.33
CA ASP A 546 23.45 -3.73 0.41
C ASP A 546 21.92 -3.81 0.17
N PHE A 547 21.11 -3.63 1.22
CA PHE A 547 19.65 -3.57 1.13
C PHE A 547 19.16 -2.38 0.29
N ALA A 548 19.65 -1.18 0.63
CA ALA A 548 19.31 0.05 -0.09
C ALA A 548 19.65 -0.04 -1.58
N ASP A 549 20.81 -0.61 -1.93
CA ASP A 549 21.18 -0.80 -3.32
C ASP A 549 20.27 -1.80 -4.04
N MET A 550 19.93 -2.93 -3.41
CA MET A 550 19.03 -3.92 -4.00
C MET A 550 17.62 -3.34 -4.24
N LEU A 551 17.10 -2.53 -3.31
CA LEU A 551 15.85 -1.78 -3.49
C LEU A 551 15.92 -0.90 -4.73
N GLN A 552 16.91 -0.02 -4.79
CA GLN A 552 17.04 0.95 -5.86
C GLN A 552 17.23 0.27 -7.22
N GLN A 553 18.08 -0.76 -7.28
CA GLN A 553 18.34 -1.53 -8.50
C GLN A 553 17.08 -2.23 -9.00
N SER A 554 16.30 -2.83 -8.09
CA SER A 554 15.06 -3.53 -8.45
C SER A 554 14.02 -2.57 -9.01
N ILE A 555 13.83 -1.42 -8.35
CA ILE A 555 12.86 -0.40 -8.79
C ILE A 555 13.26 0.17 -10.15
N CYS A 556 14.53 0.58 -10.33
CA CYS A 556 14.98 1.14 -11.60
C CYS A 556 14.78 0.13 -12.75
N LYS A 557 15.09 -1.15 -12.51
CA LYS A 557 14.90 -2.22 -13.50
C LYS A 557 13.42 -2.45 -13.82
N ASP A 558 12.61 -2.69 -12.80
CA ASP A 558 11.22 -3.10 -12.97
C ASP A 558 10.36 -1.97 -13.52
N MET A 559 10.50 -0.75 -12.97
CA MET A 559 9.73 0.40 -13.42
C MET A 559 10.12 0.80 -14.85
N SER A 560 11.41 0.76 -15.20
CA SER A 560 11.82 1.05 -16.58
C SER A 560 11.24 0.05 -17.57
N ALA A 561 11.26 -1.24 -17.22
CA ALA A 561 10.70 -2.30 -18.05
C ALA A 561 9.18 -2.19 -18.18
N ALA A 562 8.47 -1.91 -17.09
CA ALA A 562 7.02 -1.82 -17.08
C ALA A 562 6.49 -0.57 -17.81
N LEU A 563 7.19 0.57 -17.71
CA LEU A 563 6.76 1.83 -18.29
C LEU A 563 7.31 2.08 -19.70
N GLY A 564 8.25 1.25 -20.18
CA GLY A 564 8.90 1.44 -21.48
C GLY A 564 9.73 2.73 -21.59
N ARG A 565 10.10 3.33 -20.45
CA ARG A 565 10.91 4.56 -20.36
C ARG A 565 11.84 4.49 -19.16
N THR A 566 12.96 5.22 -19.21
CA THR A 566 13.95 5.21 -18.13
C THR A 566 13.36 5.69 -16.80
N TRP A 567 13.44 4.83 -15.79
CA TRP A 567 13.31 5.21 -14.38
C TRP A 567 14.70 5.53 -13.82
N TYR A 568 14.96 6.81 -13.57
CA TYR A 568 16.29 7.25 -13.21
C TYR A 568 16.75 6.70 -11.86
N ARG A 569 17.99 6.22 -11.84
CA ARG A 569 18.71 5.95 -10.61
C ARG A 569 19.28 7.25 -10.06
N ARG A 570 18.89 7.62 -8.84
CA ARG A 570 19.47 8.76 -8.12
C ARG A 570 20.55 8.29 -7.14
N GLU A 571 21.00 9.18 -6.28
CA GLU A 571 22.03 8.88 -5.29
C GLU A 571 21.66 7.76 -4.33
N HIS A 572 22.68 7.04 -3.88
CA HIS A 572 22.63 6.25 -2.65
C HIS A 572 23.28 7.05 -1.52
N LEU A 573 22.49 7.85 -0.82
CA LEU A 573 22.98 8.72 0.24
C LEU A 573 23.44 7.90 1.45
N ARG A 574 24.73 7.96 1.75
CA ARG A 574 25.32 7.37 2.95
C ARG A 574 25.40 8.41 4.06
N LYS A 575 24.23 8.97 4.41
CA LYS A 575 24.08 10.09 5.35
C LYS A 575 23.43 9.64 6.65
N ASN A 576 23.72 10.40 7.70
CA ASN A 576 23.19 10.15 9.03
C ASN A 576 21.75 10.66 9.18
N TYR A 577 20.78 9.79 8.90
CA TYR A 577 19.35 10.03 9.12
C TYR A 577 18.85 9.13 10.25
N SER A 578 18.04 9.66 11.16
CA SER A 578 17.60 8.92 12.35
C SER A 578 16.95 7.57 12.01
N GLU A 579 16.09 7.55 10.99
CA GLU A 579 15.36 6.37 10.53
C GLU A 579 16.25 5.25 9.96
N THR A 580 17.51 5.53 9.66
CA THR A 580 18.50 4.50 9.28
C THR A 580 19.68 4.40 10.25
N ARG A 581 19.87 5.40 11.12
CA ARG A 581 20.90 5.43 12.16
C ARG A 581 20.47 4.67 13.41
N LYS A 582 19.22 4.80 13.83
CA LYS A 582 18.73 4.25 15.10
C LYS A 582 18.28 2.78 15.04
N PRO A 583 17.73 2.25 13.94
CA PRO A 583 17.36 0.83 13.90
C PRO A 583 18.57 -0.06 14.21
N GLU A 584 18.35 -1.06 15.05
CA GLU A 584 19.34 -2.09 15.41
C GLU A 584 19.33 -3.29 14.44
N VAL A 585 18.74 -3.09 13.26
CA VAL A 585 18.65 -4.07 12.16
C VAL A 585 18.92 -3.35 10.82
N PRO A 586 19.22 -4.06 9.72
CA PRO A 586 19.33 -3.46 8.39
C PRO A 586 18.11 -2.60 8.05
N SER A 587 18.40 -1.38 7.58
CA SER A 587 17.39 -0.34 7.41
C SER A 587 17.72 0.59 6.24
N ALA A 588 16.69 1.02 5.51
CA ALA A 588 16.83 2.02 4.46
C ALA A 588 15.67 3.04 4.49
N ILE A 589 15.94 4.26 4.03
CA ILE A 589 14.89 5.16 3.51
C ILE A 589 14.89 5.01 1.99
N LEU A 590 13.70 4.85 1.42
CA LEU A 590 13.47 4.83 -0.01
C LEU A 590 12.64 6.08 -0.36
N GLU A 591 13.27 7.00 -1.09
CA GLU A 591 12.59 8.13 -1.72
C GLU A 591 12.13 7.70 -3.12
N ILE A 592 10.82 7.51 -3.27
CA ILE A 592 10.14 7.24 -4.55
C ILE A 592 9.59 8.54 -5.11
N MET A 593 9.26 8.59 -6.42
CA MET A 593 8.41 9.60 -7.09
C MET A 593 8.27 10.94 -6.36
N SER A 594 8.82 12.03 -6.90
CA SER A 594 8.66 13.29 -6.20
C SER A 594 7.21 13.79 -6.18
N HIS A 595 6.64 13.97 -4.99
CA HIS A 595 5.33 14.60 -4.85
C HIS A 595 5.32 16.09 -5.28
N GLN A 596 6.49 16.66 -5.54
CA GLN A 596 6.67 18.03 -6.04
C GLN A 596 6.83 18.08 -7.57
N ASN A 597 6.90 16.94 -8.25
CA ASN A 597 7.16 16.86 -9.69
C ASN A 597 5.94 16.31 -10.41
N PHE A 598 5.37 17.08 -11.33
CA PHE A 598 4.15 16.69 -12.04
C PHE A 598 4.29 15.35 -12.78
N SER A 599 5.39 15.13 -13.52
CA SER A 599 5.59 13.87 -14.26
C SER A 599 5.71 12.65 -13.37
N ASP A 600 6.18 12.81 -12.13
CA ASP A 600 6.12 11.73 -11.15
C ASP A 600 4.70 11.57 -10.62
N MET A 601 3.98 12.65 -10.30
CA MET A 601 2.61 12.57 -9.77
C MET A 601 1.58 12.09 -10.80
N LEU A 602 1.84 12.24 -12.10
CA LEU A 602 1.03 11.65 -13.16
C LEU A 602 1.03 10.12 -13.04
N LEU A 603 2.20 9.55 -12.74
CA LEU A 603 2.35 8.14 -12.44
C LEU A 603 1.93 7.82 -11.01
N GLY A 604 2.23 8.71 -10.07
CA GLY A 604 2.00 8.55 -8.64
C GLY A 604 0.53 8.37 -8.32
N HIS A 605 -0.36 9.13 -8.97
CA HIS A 605 -1.80 9.02 -8.76
C HIS A 605 -2.44 7.79 -9.41
N ASP A 606 -1.78 7.13 -10.37
CA ASP A 606 -2.31 5.95 -11.04
C ASP A 606 -2.17 4.69 -10.14
N PRO A 607 -3.27 4.06 -9.70
CA PRO A 607 -3.22 2.85 -8.87
C PRO A 607 -2.45 1.69 -9.52
N ASN A 608 -2.42 1.60 -10.85
CA ASN A 608 -1.68 0.56 -11.56
C ASN A 608 -0.16 0.73 -11.36
N VAL A 609 0.32 1.98 -11.36
CA VAL A 609 1.73 2.29 -11.10
C VAL A 609 2.08 2.05 -9.63
N LYS A 610 1.19 2.44 -8.70
CA LYS A 610 1.37 2.14 -7.26
C LYS A 610 1.52 0.64 -7.02
N PHE A 611 0.71 -0.19 -7.67
CA PHE A 611 0.83 -1.65 -7.62
C PHE A 611 2.18 -2.14 -8.16
N LEU A 612 2.62 -1.65 -9.32
CA LEU A 612 3.91 -2.03 -9.92
C LEU A 612 5.10 -1.67 -9.01
N LEU A 613 5.07 -0.46 -8.45
CA LEU A 613 6.12 0.01 -7.55
C LEU A 613 6.17 -0.81 -6.25
N ALA A 614 5.00 -1.03 -5.62
CA ALA A 614 4.90 -1.89 -4.43
C ALA A 614 5.40 -3.31 -4.73
N ARG A 615 5.06 -3.87 -5.90
CA ARG A 615 5.55 -5.18 -6.35
C ARG A 615 7.06 -5.21 -6.48
N SER A 616 7.68 -4.15 -7.00
CA SER A 616 9.15 -4.07 -7.10
C SER A 616 9.82 -4.02 -5.72
N ILE A 617 9.26 -3.22 -4.79
CA ILE A 617 9.76 -3.12 -3.41
C ILE A 617 9.64 -4.47 -2.69
N TYR A 618 8.48 -5.14 -2.80
CA TYR A 618 8.27 -6.49 -2.27
C TYR A 618 9.32 -7.48 -2.80
N LYS A 619 9.55 -7.53 -4.13
CA LYS A 619 10.55 -8.42 -4.74
C LYS A 619 11.94 -8.16 -4.18
N ALA A 620 12.33 -6.90 -3.98
CA ALA A 620 13.62 -6.54 -3.42
C ALA A 620 13.76 -6.99 -1.96
N ILE A 621 12.73 -6.79 -1.12
CA ILE A 621 12.72 -7.24 0.28
C ILE A 621 12.85 -8.76 0.35
N LEU A 622 12.07 -9.50 -0.43
CA LEU A 622 12.13 -10.97 -0.48
C LEU A 622 13.52 -11.47 -0.89
N LYS A 623 14.08 -10.90 -1.97
CA LYS A 623 15.40 -11.28 -2.47
C LYS A 623 16.50 -10.96 -1.47
N TYR A 624 16.40 -9.82 -0.77
CA TYR A 624 17.37 -9.42 0.24
C TYR A 624 17.34 -10.36 1.45
N ILE A 625 16.17 -10.63 2.02
CA ILE A 625 16.02 -11.54 3.16
C ILE A 625 16.49 -12.94 2.78
N ALA A 626 16.09 -13.44 1.61
CA ALA A 626 16.53 -14.75 1.12
C ALA A 626 18.05 -14.81 0.97
N PHE A 627 18.68 -13.77 0.43
CA PHE A 627 20.13 -13.65 0.35
C PHE A 627 20.79 -13.65 1.75
N GLN A 628 20.26 -12.90 2.72
CA GLN A 628 20.84 -12.82 4.06
C GLN A 628 20.84 -14.15 4.82
N HIS A 629 19.84 -15.00 4.56
CA HIS A 629 19.70 -16.33 5.16
C HIS A 629 20.25 -17.46 4.28
N GLY A 630 20.77 -17.15 3.09
CA GLY A 630 21.28 -18.15 2.16
C GLY A 630 20.20 -19.14 1.67
N SER A 631 18.97 -18.68 1.55
CA SER A 631 17.81 -19.48 1.13
C SER A 631 17.37 -19.14 -0.29
N ASP A 632 16.73 -20.10 -0.96
CA ASP A 632 16.01 -19.83 -2.21
C ASP A 632 14.76 -18.97 -1.96
N TYR A 633 14.30 -18.27 -2.99
CA TYR A 633 13.05 -17.51 -2.97
C TYR A 633 12.14 -17.84 -4.15
N VAL A 634 10.86 -17.56 -3.98
CA VAL A 634 9.84 -17.55 -5.04
C VAL A 634 8.96 -16.33 -4.81
N VAL A 635 8.72 -15.54 -5.86
CA VAL A 635 7.81 -14.40 -5.80
C VAL A 635 6.37 -14.90 -5.94
N HIS A 636 5.40 -14.33 -5.21
CA HIS A 636 4.00 -14.74 -5.32
C HIS A 636 3.41 -14.37 -6.70
N PRO A 637 2.41 -15.12 -7.21
CA PRO A 637 1.82 -14.89 -8.52
C PRO A 637 1.06 -13.55 -8.64
N LEU A 638 0.73 -13.19 -9.88
CA LEU A 638 -0.24 -12.12 -10.19
C LEU A 638 -1.69 -12.66 -10.13
N PRO A 639 -2.70 -11.78 -9.93
CA PRO A 639 -4.11 -12.16 -9.94
C PRO A 639 -4.52 -12.90 -11.21
N VAL A 640 -5.49 -13.80 -11.09
CA VAL A 640 -6.04 -14.52 -12.25
C VAL A 640 -6.81 -13.57 -13.19
N GLN A 641 -6.94 -13.99 -14.45
CA GLN A 641 -7.72 -13.28 -15.47
C GLN A 641 -8.79 -14.22 -16.07
N ASN A 642 -9.66 -13.70 -16.95
CA ASN A 642 -10.72 -14.47 -17.62
C ASN A 642 -11.63 -15.25 -16.66
N PHE A 643 -11.92 -14.70 -15.48
CA PHE A 643 -12.75 -15.38 -14.48
C PHE A 643 -14.21 -15.45 -14.95
N ALA A 644 -14.83 -16.61 -14.79
CA ALA A 644 -16.25 -16.83 -15.05
C ALA A 644 -16.85 -17.79 -14.02
N ALA A 645 -18.11 -17.54 -13.64
CA ALA A 645 -18.92 -18.36 -12.76
C ALA A 645 -20.25 -18.70 -13.46
N ILE A 646 -20.34 -19.92 -14.00
CA ILE A 646 -21.41 -20.33 -14.91
C ILE A 646 -22.25 -21.45 -14.29
N LEU A 647 -23.56 -21.22 -14.17
CA LEU A 647 -24.51 -22.21 -13.70
C LEU A 647 -24.51 -23.46 -14.58
N GLN A 648 -24.80 -24.61 -13.98
CA GLN A 648 -24.92 -25.90 -14.64
C GLN A 648 -26.31 -26.49 -14.36
N HIS A 649 -26.81 -27.33 -15.25
CA HIS A 649 -28.17 -27.90 -15.15
C HIS A 649 -28.44 -28.78 -13.92
N ASN A 650 -27.40 -29.17 -13.17
CA ASN A 650 -27.46 -30.11 -12.05
C ASN A 650 -27.33 -29.46 -10.66
N GLY A 651 -27.66 -28.17 -10.51
CA GLY A 651 -27.54 -27.46 -9.24
C GLY A 651 -26.09 -27.16 -8.83
N LYS A 652 -25.21 -27.06 -9.84
CA LYS A 652 -23.79 -26.74 -9.65
C LYS A 652 -23.45 -25.44 -10.35
N VAL A 653 -22.31 -24.88 -9.96
CA VAL A 653 -21.65 -23.79 -10.67
C VAL A 653 -20.26 -24.26 -11.10
N ARG A 654 -19.89 -23.94 -12.33
CA ARG A 654 -18.53 -24.10 -12.85
C ARG A 654 -17.82 -22.75 -12.78
N LEU A 655 -16.74 -22.71 -12.03
CA LEU A 655 -15.80 -21.61 -11.98
C LEU A 655 -14.65 -21.90 -12.95
N SER A 656 -14.23 -20.94 -13.76
CA SER A 656 -13.08 -21.07 -14.67
C SER A 656 -12.29 -19.78 -14.77
N TRP A 657 -10.97 -19.87 -14.93
CA TRP A 657 -10.05 -18.72 -14.96
C TRP A 657 -8.80 -19.02 -15.78
N SER A 658 -7.90 -18.05 -15.92
CA SER A 658 -6.59 -18.24 -16.54
C SER A 658 -5.49 -17.62 -15.67
N PRO A 659 -4.27 -18.19 -15.64
CA PRO A 659 -3.13 -17.57 -14.98
C PRO A 659 -2.72 -16.26 -15.69
N THR A 660 -2.11 -15.36 -14.93
CA THR A 660 -1.46 -14.14 -15.45
C THR A 660 0.05 -14.30 -15.36
N GLU A 661 0.74 -14.13 -16.49
CA GLU A 661 2.20 -14.21 -16.56
C GLU A 661 2.86 -12.94 -16.00
N ASP A 662 3.90 -13.10 -15.20
CA ASP A 662 4.79 -12.00 -14.80
C ASP A 662 6.06 -12.03 -15.65
N ASN A 663 6.09 -11.21 -16.71
CA ASN A 663 7.21 -11.12 -17.64
C ASN A 663 8.52 -10.67 -16.97
N MET A 664 8.46 -10.02 -15.80
CA MET A 664 9.64 -9.53 -15.08
C MET A 664 10.13 -10.51 -13.99
N GLU A 665 9.34 -11.53 -13.65
CA GLU A 665 9.63 -12.44 -12.55
C GLU A 665 9.12 -13.86 -12.82
N LYS A 666 9.97 -14.67 -13.46
CA LYS A 666 9.66 -16.04 -13.87
C LYS A 666 9.32 -16.96 -12.70
N THR A 667 9.76 -16.67 -11.47
CA THR A 667 9.41 -17.52 -10.31
C THR A 667 7.95 -17.36 -9.90
N ALA A 668 7.25 -16.31 -10.34
CA ALA A 668 5.87 -16.00 -9.99
C ALA A 668 4.81 -16.88 -10.68
N THR A 669 5.19 -18.02 -11.25
CA THR A 669 4.25 -18.97 -11.86
C THR A 669 3.37 -19.64 -10.79
N PRO A 670 2.05 -19.71 -10.99
CA PRO A 670 1.15 -20.40 -10.06
C PRO A 670 1.28 -21.93 -10.14
N VAL A 671 1.07 -22.60 -9.01
CA VAL A 671 1.01 -24.08 -8.88
C VAL A 671 -0.34 -24.57 -8.36
N GLY A 672 -1.28 -23.65 -8.16
CA GLY A 672 -2.61 -23.89 -7.65
C GLY A 672 -3.31 -22.56 -7.40
N TYR A 673 -4.54 -22.66 -6.91
CA TYR A 673 -5.43 -21.53 -6.70
C TYR A 673 -6.22 -21.73 -5.41
N VAL A 674 -6.71 -20.65 -4.81
CA VAL A 674 -7.67 -20.74 -3.70
C VAL A 674 -8.98 -20.13 -4.17
N VAL A 675 -10.07 -20.89 -4.00
CA VAL A 675 -11.43 -20.45 -4.29
C VAL A 675 -12.08 -20.04 -2.98
N TYR A 676 -12.39 -18.76 -2.85
CA TYR A 676 -13.14 -18.21 -1.72
C TYR A 676 -14.62 -18.14 -2.08
N THR A 677 -15.47 -18.64 -1.18
CA THR A 677 -16.93 -18.65 -1.36
C THR A 677 -17.61 -17.82 -0.30
N LYS A 678 -18.49 -16.91 -0.72
CA LYS A 678 -19.40 -16.17 0.15
C LYS A 678 -20.84 -16.57 -0.19
N ARG A 679 -21.65 -16.82 0.83
CA ARG A 679 -23.09 -17.12 0.70
C ARG A 679 -23.88 -15.97 1.29
N ASP A 680 -25.11 -15.78 0.82
CA ASP A 680 -25.97 -14.72 1.35
C ASP A 680 -26.10 -14.79 2.88
N GLY A 681 -25.99 -13.63 3.53
CA GLY A 681 -25.98 -13.49 4.99
C GLY A 681 -24.76 -14.10 5.72
N MET A 682 -23.70 -14.48 5.01
CA MET A 682 -22.44 -14.96 5.59
C MET A 682 -21.20 -14.25 5.01
N GLY A 683 -20.08 -14.35 5.73
CA GLY A 683 -18.77 -13.90 5.28
C GLY A 683 -18.15 -14.83 4.21
N TYR A 684 -16.98 -14.44 3.70
CA TYR A 684 -16.16 -15.35 2.89
C TYR A 684 -15.60 -16.47 3.74
N ASP A 685 -15.62 -17.70 3.25
CA ASP A 685 -14.92 -18.82 3.89
C ASP A 685 -13.40 -18.64 3.89
N ASN A 686 -12.67 -19.57 4.54
CA ASN A 686 -11.20 -19.57 4.55
C ASN A 686 -10.58 -20.09 3.24
N GLY A 687 -11.38 -20.29 2.19
CA GLY A 687 -10.95 -20.75 0.89
C GLY A 687 -10.76 -22.27 0.77
N VAL A 688 -10.91 -22.76 -0.45
CA VAL A 688 -10.62 -24.14 -0.85
C VAL A 688 -9.44 -24.14 -1.81
N PHE A 689 -8.36 -24.86 -1.46
CA PHE A 689 -7.20 -24.98 -2.33
C PHE A 689 -7.47 -25.95 -3.49
N VAL A 690 -7.25 -25.48 -4.71
CA VAL A 690 -7.42 -26.19 -5.97
C VAL A 690 -6.04 -26.33 -6.65
N LYS A 691 -5.54 -27.57 -6.72
CA LYS A 691 -4.18 -27.85 -7.22
C LYS A 691 -4.15 -27.95 -8.75
N ASN A 692 -3.28 -27.18 -9.40
CA ASN A 692 -3.00 -27.29 -10.85
C ASN A 692 -4.23 -27.35 -11.76
N ALA A 693 -5.33 -26.70 -11.40
CA ALA A 693 -6.54 -26.64 -12.23
C ALA A 693 -6.95 -25.20 -12.45
N GLN A 694 -7.45 -24.91 -13.66
CA GLN A 694 -7.97 -23.60 -14.06
C GLN A 694 -9.52 -23.58 -14.05
N GLU A 695 -10.11 -24.62 -13.46
CA GLU A 695 -11.53 -24.76 -13.26
C GLU A 695 -11.82 -25.44 -11.92
N TYR A 696 -13.00 -25.16 -11.36
CA TYR A 696 -13.52 -25.79 -10.16
C TYR A 696 -15.04 -25.84 -10.23
N VAL A 697 -15.63 -26.99 -9.91
CA VAL A 697 -17.08 -27.17 -9.90
C VAL A 697 -17.53 -27.42 -8.47
N THR A 698 -18.49 -26.64 -7.99
CA THR A 698 -19.07 -26.77 -6.65
C THR A 698 -20.59 -26.77 -6.69
N ASP A 699 -21.20 -27.41 -5.71
CA ASP A 699 -22.64 -27.43 -5.54
C ASP A 699 -23.13 -26.09 -4.96
N ILE A 700 -24.33 -25.67 -5.36
CA ILE A 700 -25.03 -24.50 -4.83
C ILE A 700 -26.47 -24.87 -4.47
N ASN A 701 -27.06 -24.12 -3.54
CA ASN A 701 -28.48 -24.26 -3.23
C ASN A 701 -29.30 -23.30 -4.09
N THR A 702 -30.50 -23.72 -4.50
CA THR A 702 -31.49 -22.83 -5.10
C THR A 702 -31.93 -21.76 -4.12
N ASP A 703 -32.32 -20.59 -4.63
CA ASP A 703 -32.79 -19.44 -3.86
C ASP A 703 -31.77 -18.90 -2.84
N VAL A 704 -30.47 -19.12 -3.11
CA VAL A 704 -29.35 -18.57 -2.33
C VAL A 704 -28.35 -17.93 -3.28
N VAL A 705 -27.91 -16.71 -2.96
CA VAL A 705 -26.85 -16.01 -3.71
C VAL A 705 -25.48 -16.50 -3.27
N TYR A 706 -24.62 -16.79 -4.24
CA TYR A 706 -23.22 -17.15 -4.02
C TYR A 706 -22.30 -16.17 -4.74
N SER A 707 -21.31 -15.63 -4.04
CA SER A 707 -20.21 -14.86 -4.61
C SER A 707 -18.89 -15.64 -4.49
N PHE A 708 -18.02 -15.49 -5.49
CA PHE A 708 -16.74 -16.18 -5.56
C PHE A 708 -15.60 -15.20 -5.89
N LYS A 709 -14.42 -15.45 -5.31
CA LYS A 709 -13.15 -14.84 -5.68
C LYS A 709 -12.07 -15.90 -5.77
N ILE A 710 -11.08 -15.68 -6.63
CA ILE A 710 -9.99 -16.62 -6.87
C ILE A 710 -8.65 -15.91 -6.70
N THR A 711 -7.74 -16.55 -5.99
CA THR A 711 -6.33 -16.16 -5.91
C THR A 711 -5.45 -17.25 -6.52
N ALA A 712 -4.32 -16.83 -7.07
CA ALA A 712 -3.27 -17.72 -7.55
C ALA A 712 -2.22 -17.91 -6.45
N VAL A 713 -1.73 -19.14 -6.26
CA VAL A 713 -0.75 -19.44 -5.21
C VAL A 713 0.45 -20.22 -5.76
N ASN A 714 1.61 -20.00 -5.14
CA ASN A 714 2.81 -20.79 -5.33
C ASN A 714 3.60 -20.92 -4.02
N ALA A 715 4.83 -21.45 -4.08
CA ALA A 715 5.66 -21.60 -2.89
C ALA A 715 6.06 -20.26 -2.23
N GLY A 716 5.93 -19.14 -2.96
CA GLY A 716 6.24 -17.79 -2.53
C GLY A 716 5.10 -17.06 -1.81
N GLY A 717 3.85 -17.47 -2.04
CA GLY A 717 2.69 -16.84 -1.46
C GLY A 717 1.45 -16.84 -2.36
N GLU A 718 0.56 -15.90 -2.09
CA GLU A 718 -0.74 -15.72 -2.72
C GLU A 718 -0.87 -14.38 -3.45
N SER A 719 -1.55 -14.38 -4.59
CA SER A 719 -1.82 -13.16 -5.35
C SER A 719 -2.90 -12.28 -4.70
N PHE A 720 -3.07 -11.07 -5.21
CA PHE A 720 -4.33 -10.32 -5.01
C PHE A 720 -5.50 -11.12 -5.62
N PRO A 721 -6.74 -10.93 -5.12
CA PRO A 721 -7.89 -11.66 -5.62
C PRO A 721 -8.29 -11.22 -7.04
N SER A 722 -9.02 -12.08 -7.74
CA SER A 722 -9.84 -11.71 -8.89
C SER A 722 -10.93 -10.72 -8.49
N GLU A 723 -11.65 -10.22 -9.49
CA GLU A 723 -12.99 -9.66 -9.27
C GLU A 723 -13.94 -10.69 -8.62
N GLU A 724 -14.98 -10.18 -7.98
CA GLU A 724 -16.06 -10.97 -7.40
C GLU A 724 -17.12 -11.28 -8.45
N LEU A 725 -17.36 -12.57 -8.68
CA LEU A 725 -18.44 -13.04 -9.54
C LEU A 725 -19.52 -13.73 -8.73
N THR A 726 -20.77 -13.43 -9.06
CA THR A 726 -21.96 -13.84 -8.32
C THR A 726 -22.86 -14.72 -9.18
N VAL A 727 -23.48 -15.73 -8.60
CA VAL A 727 -24.48 -16.58 -9.25
C VAL A 727 -25.71 -16.77 -8.37
N TYR A 728 -26.83 -17.07 -9.01
CA TYR A 728 -28.09 -17.39 -8.33
C TYR A 728 -28.95 -18.30 -9.19
N LYS A 729 -29.48 -19.37 -8.60
CA LYS A 729 -30.45 -20.27 -9.23
C LYS A 729 -31.81 -20.12 -8.57
N SER A 730 -32.79 -19.57 -9.29
CA SER A 730 -34.18 -19.50 -8.82
C SER A 730 -34.86 -20.87 -8.88
N SER A 731 -35.64 -21.21 -7.84
CA SER A 731 -36.56 -22.36 -7.89
C SER A 731 -37.75 -22.16 -8.82
N LYS A 732 -38.02 -20.90 -9.23
CA LYS A 732 -39.09 -20.50 -10.15
C LYS A 732 -38.54 -19.94 -11.46
N GLU A 733 -37.37 -20.40 -11.86
CA GLU A 733 -36.68 -19.93 -13.06
C GLU A 733 -37.60 -19.98 -14.29
N THR A 734 -37.76 -18.82 -14.95
CA THR A 734 -38.35 -18.73 -16.29
C THR A 734 -37.37 -18.19 -17.33
N MET A 735 -36.20 -17.71 -16.89
CA MET A 735 -35.14 -17.19 -17.73
C MET A 735 -33.79 -17.20 -17.00
N GLU A 736 -32.70 -17.26 -17.77
CA GLU A 736 -31.34 -17.11 -17.26
C GLU A 736 -30.63 -15.91 -17.90
N ALA A 737 -30.09 -15.03 -17.06
CA ALA A 737 -29.28 -13.88 -17.47
C ALA A 737 -27.78 -14.16 -17.32
N LEU A 738 -26.95 -13.52 -18.15
CA LEU A 738 -25.51 -13.40 -17.91
C LEU A 738 -25.20 -11.95 -17.51
N ILE A 739 -24.64 -11.78 -16.32
CA ILE A 739 -24.07 -10.50 -15.89
C ILE A 739 -22.59 -10.46 -16.27
N VAL A 740 -22.20 -9.51 -17.11
CA VAL A 740 -20.82 -9.31 -17.55
C VAL A 740 -20.28 -8.06 -16.86
N ASN A 741 -19.24 -8.23 -16.04
CA ASN A 741 -18.56 -7.11 -15.41
C ASN A 741 -17.49 -6.53 -16.35
N GLY A 742 -17.81 -5.39 -16.96
CA GLY A 742 -16.86 -4.60 -17.78
C GLY A 742 -16.19 -3.46 -17.03
N PHE A 743 -16.63 -3.14 -15.80
CA PHE A 743 -16.03 -2.05 -15.03
C PHE A 743 -14.77 -2.51 -14.31
N THR A 744 -13.62 -2.25 -14.93
CA THR A 744 -12.29 -2.63 -14.44
C THR A 744 -11.34 -1.44 -14.31
N ARG A 745 -11.75 -0.25 -14.77
CA ARG A 745 -10.95 0.98 -14.74
C ARG A 745 -10.42 1.26 -13.34
N LEU A 746 -9.13 1.56 -13.31
CA LEU A 746 -8.40 2.20 -12.22
C LEU A 746 -7.62 3.36 -12.83
N SER A 747 -7.68 4.56 -12.24
CA SER A 747 -7.06 5.73 -12.85
C SER A 747 -6.70 6.81 -11.83
N ALA A 748 -5.76 7.67 -12.21
CA ALA A 748 -5.49 8.94 -11.57
C ALA A 748 -6.68 9.92 -11.73
N PRO A 749 -6.70 11.05 -10.99
CA PRO A 749 -7.61 12.15 -11.23
C PRO A 749 -7.48 12.78 -12.62
N GLY A 750 -8.45 13.63 -12.97
CA GLY A 750 -8.48 14.36 -14.23
C GLY A 750 -7.21 15.18 -14.44
N VAL A 751 -6.47 14.87 -15.50
CA VAL A 751 -5.18 15.52 -15.81
C VAL A 751 -5.41 16.83 -16.56
N VAL A 752 -4.72 17.89 -16.13
CA VAL A 752 -4.64 19.17 -16.84
C VAL A 752 -3.22 19.33 -17.36
N ASN A 753 -3.05 19.22 -18.69
CA ASN A 753 -1.74 19.30 -19.32
C ASN A 753 -1.80 20.13 -20.62
N THR A 754 -2.01 21.44 -20.48
CA THR A 754 -2.05 22.38 -21.61
C THR A 754 -0.73 23.13 -21.73
N LYS A 755 -0.61 24.04 -22.70
CA LYS A 755 0.60 24.86 -22.89
C LYS A 755 0.95 25.72 -21.66
N ASP A 756 -0.06 26.20 -20.96
CA ASP A 756 0.00 27.18 -19.87
C ASP A 756 -0.39 26.61 -18.49
N SER A 757 -1.12 25.49 -18.46
CA SER A 757 -1.61 24.85 -17.25
C SER A 757 -1.05 23.44 -17.07
N LEU A 758 -0.71 23.07 -15.83
CA LEU A 758 -0.21 21.75 -15.46
C LEU A 758 -0.74 21.34 -14.09
N GLY A 759 -1.32 20.14 -13.97
CA GLY A 759 -1.82 19.64 -12.69
C GLY A 759 -2.96 18.63 -12.79
N PHE A 760 -3.75 18.56 -11.73
CA PHE A 760 -4.87 17.64 -11.59
C PHE A 760 -6.12 18.39 -11.14
N SER A 761 -7.29 18.03 -11.66
CA SER A 761 -8.58 18.63 -11.33
C SER A 761 -9.52 17.55 -10.81
N LEU A 762 -9.74 17.55 -9.48
CA LEU A 762 -10.67 16.62 -8.85
C LEU A 762 -12.13 16.92 -9.25
N SER A 763 -12.44 18.19 -9.53
CA SER A 763 -13.73 18.60 -10.10
C SER A 763 -14.01 17.97 -11.47
N ASN A 764 -12.98 17.70 -12.28
CA ASN A 764 -13.14 17.07 -13.59
C ASN A 764 -13.26 15.55 -13.53
N ASP A 765 -12.46 14.89 -12.69
CA ASP A 765 -12.53 13.45 -12.44
C ASP A 765 -11.75 13.18 -11.14
N PHE A 766 -12.39 12.57 -10.14
CA PHE A 766 -11.71 12.11 -8.92
C PHE A 766 -10.71 10.98 -9.21
N GLY A 767 -10.77 10.39 -10.40
CA GLY A 767 -10.08 9.15 -10.73
C GLY A 767 -10.86 7.94 -10.22
N VAL A 768 -10.29 6.75 -10.42
CA VAL A 768 -10.86 5.49 -9.92
C VAL A 768 -9.80 4.76 -9.10
N PRO A 769 -9.78 4.96 -7.78
CA PRO A 769 -8.87 4.24 -6.89
C PRO A 769 -9.09 2.72 -6.89
N TYR A 770 -8.08 1.96 -6.44
CA TYR A 770 -8.27 0.56 -6.07
C TYR A 770 -9.03 0.50 -4.74
N MET A 771 -10.26 -0.02 -4.73
CA MET A 771 -11.19 -0.06 -3.60
C MET A 771 -11.61 1.34 -3.09
N LYS A 772 -10.70 2.07 -2.45
CA LYS A 772 -10.88 3.44 -1.96
C LYS A 772 -9.51 4.08 -1.69
N THR A 773 -9.45 5.40 -1.59
CA THR A 773 -8.21 6.12 -1.23
C THR A 773 -8.50 7.29 -0.28
N PRO A 774 -7.65 7.53 0.74
CA PRO A 774 -7.64 8.75 1.53
C PRO A 774 -6.58 9.76 1.04
N GLU A 775 -6.02 9.60 -0.16
CA GLU A 775 -4.81 10.34 -0.57
C GLU A 775 -5.02 11.84 -0.85
N TYR A 776 -6.25 12.26 -1.12
CA TYR A 776 -6.51 13.63 -1.59
C TYR A 776 -6.59 14.61 -0.42
N CYS A 777 -5.76 15.66 -0.47
CA CYS A 777 -5.89 16.78 0.45
C CYS A 777 -6.98 17.76 -0.03
N GLY A 778 -7.17 17.92 -1.34
CA GLY A 778 -8.22 18.75 -1.94
C GLY A 778 -7.83 19.32 -3.31
N ASP A 779 -8.65 20.21 -3.87
CA ASP A 779 -8.47 20.72 -5.24
C ASP A 779 -7.20 21.56 -5.43
N GLN A 780 -6.52 21.34 -6.56
CA GLN A 780 -5.45 22.21 -7.04
C GLN A 780 -6.04 23.55 -7.52
N TYR A 781 -5.42 24.66 -7.11
CA TYR A 781 -5.81 26.01 -7.51
C TYR A 781 -4.71 26.78 -8.25
N GLU A 782 -3.45 26.33 -8.21
CA GLU A 782 -2.35 26.92 -8.97
C GLU A 782 -1.88 25.96 -10.07
N TYR A 783 -2.25 26.26 -11.32
CA TYR A 783 -1.90 25.45 -12.49
C TYR A 783 -0.81 26.09 -13.36
N ASN A 784 -0.40 27.33 -13.10
CA ASN A 784 0.48 28.06 -14.01
C ASN A 784 1.88 27.44 -14.06
N ARG A 785 2.25 26.91 -15.24
CA ARG A 785 3.54 26.27 -15.52
C ARG A 785 4.76 27.15 -15.22
N ASP A 786 4.63 28.47 -15.34
CA ASP A 786 5.73 29.41 -15.12
C ASP A 786 6.00 29.66 -13.62
N LYS A 787 5.08 29.27 -12.73
CA LYS A 787 5.21 29.44 -11.28
C LYS A 787 5.71 28.15 -10.61
N LEU A 788 6.86 27.63 -11.04
CA LEU A 788 7.38 26.32 -10.59
C LEU A 788 7.40 26.08 -9.07
N SER A 789 7.63 27.10 -8.24
CA SER A 789 7.63 26.97 -6.77
C SER A 789 6.24 26.97 -6.12
N ALA A 790 5.20 27.31 -6.87
CA ALA A 790 3.79 27.33 -6.43
C ALA A 790 2.91 26.39 -7.25
N LEU A 791 3.41 25.86 -8.36
CA LEU A 791 2.71 24.91 -9.22
C LEU A 791 2.24 23.71 -8.40
N GLY A 792 0.99 23.30 -8.62
CA GLY A 792 0.40 22.18 -7.90
C GLY A 792 -0.26 22.57 -6.58
N ARG A 793 -0.09 23.80 -6.07
CA ARG A 793 -0.70 24.18 -4.78
C ARG A 793 -2.19 23.86 -4.74
N SER A 794 -2.55 23.14 -3.69
CA SER A 794 -3.87 22.57 -3.48
C SER A 794 -4.44 22.99 -2.14
N ASN A 795 -5.77 23.00 -2.02
CA ASN A 795 -6.45 23.20 -0.75
C ASN A 795 -6.41 21.91 0.11
N THR A 796 -7.05 21.96 1.27
CA THR A 796 -6.97 20.91 2.30
C THR A 796 -8.34 20.37 2.74
N ASP A 797 -9.40 20.66 1.97
CA ASP A 797 -10.79 20.43 2.38
C ASP A 797 -11.24 18.96 2.27
N MET A 798 -10.43 18.09 1.68
CA MET A 798 -10.68 16.65 1.54
C MET A 798 -9.86 15.78 2.51
N GLN A 799 -9.03 16.39 3.37
CA GLN A 799 -8.26 15.64 4.37
C GLN A 799 -9.17 14.82 5.29
N GLY A 800 -8.84 13.54 5.46
CA GLY A 800 -9.65 12.59 6.25
C GLY A 800 -10.90 12.08 5.54
N LYS A 801 -11.18 12.50 4.31
CA LYS A 801 -12.29 12.00 3.49
C LYS A 801 -11.79 10.90 2.54
N PHE A 802 -12.72 10.09 2.05
CA PHE A 802 -12.43 9.00 1.11
C PHE A 802 -13.03 9.29 -0.25
N VAL A 803 -12.31 8.88 -1.28
CA VAL A 803 -12.86 8.63 -2.60
C VAL A 803 -12.94 7.12 -2.78
N VAL A 804 -14.15 6.59 -2.88
CA VAL A 804 -14.39 5.18 -3.24
C VAL A 804 -14.12 5.01 -4.73
N GLY A 805 -13.39 3.95 -5.06
CA GLY A 805 -13.06 3.61 -6.44
C GLY A 805 -13.73 2.31 -6.88
N ASN A 806 -13.00 1.46 -7.58
CA ASN A 806 -13.53 0.18 -8.04
C ASN A 806 -13.43 -0.88 -6.92
N THR A 807 -14.58 -1.41 -6.48
CA THR A 807 -14.69 -2.47 -5.46
C THR A 807 -14.75 -3.88 -6.06
N PHE A 808 -14.79 -3.99 -7.39
CA PHE A 808 -14.78 -5.23 -8.16
C PHE A 808 -15.87 -6.25 -7.77
N ASN A 809 -17.03 -5.78 -7.31
CA ASN A 809 -18.13 -6.63 -6.83
C ASN A 809 -19.52 -6.24 -7.34
N TYR A 810 -19.58 -5.44 -8.39
CA TYR A 810 -20.84 -4.94 -8.96
C TYR A 810 -21.78 -6.03 -9.52
N PRO A 811 -21.33 -7.23 -9.96
CA PRO A 811 -22.24 -8.34 -10.27
C PRO A 811 -23.17 -8.71 -9.12
N LEU A 812 -22.75 -8.55 -7.86
CA LEU A 812 -23.62 -8.74 -6.70
C LEU A 812 -24.75 -7.71 -6.64
N VAL A 813 -24.47 -6.44 -6.97
CA VAL A 813 -25.45 -5.34 -6.92
C VAL A 813 -26.54 -5.55 -7.98
N HIS A 814 -26.14 -5.83 -9.22
CA HIS A 814 -27.07 -6.16 -10.31
C HIS A 814 -27.84 -7.47 -10.03
N GLY A 815 -27.11 -8.50 -9.58
CA GLY A 815 -27.67 -9.79 -9.23
C GLY A 815 -28.75 -9.70 -8.16
N LYS A 816 -28.54 -8.94 -7.09
CA LYS A 816 -29.57 -8.70 -6.05
C LYS A 816 -30.86 -8.09 -6.62
N ALA A 817 -30.75 -7.19 -7.60
CA ALA A 817 -31.93 -6.63 -8.26
C ALA A 817 -32.71 -7.69 -9.05
N LEU A 818 -32.01 -8.60 -9.73
CA LEU A 818 -32.63 -9.75 -10.43
C LEU A 818 -33.26 -10.76 -9.45
N VAL A 819 -32.59 -11.05 -8.32
CA VAL A 819 -33.16 -11.89 -7.24
C VAL A 819 -34.48 -11.33 -6.76
N GLY A 820 -34.59 -9.99 -6.62
CA GLY A 820 -35.82 -9.31 -6.22
C GLY A 820 -37.02 -9.57 -7.13
N LEU A 821 -36.81 -9.99 -8.38
CA LEU A 821 -37.86 -10.37 -9.33
C LEU A 821 -38.38 -11.81 -9.10
N GLY A 822 -37.60 -12.66 -8.43
CA GLY A 822 -37.97 -13.99 -7.96
C GLY A 822 -37.98 -15.12 -9.01
N HIS A 823 -37.89 -14.82 -10.31
CA HIS A 823 -37.99 -15.79 -11.40
C HIS A 823 -36.80 -15.81 -12.37
N VAL A 824 -35.79 -14.97 -12.12
CA VAL A 824 -34.59 -14.87 -12.94
C VAL A 824 -33.43 -15.57 -12.24
N SER A 825 -32.80 -16.52 -12.90
CA SER A 825 -31.49 -17.02 -12.51
C SER A 825 -30.40 -16.24 -13.24
N PHE A 826 -29.19 -16.22 -12.70
CA PHE A 826 -28.07 -15.62 -13.41
C PHE A 826 -26.74 -16.31 -13.13
N SER A 827 -25.93 -16.29 -14.19
CA SER A 827 -24.50 -16.54 -14.19
C SER A 827 -23.76 -15.19 -14.27
N SER A 828 -22.45 -15.17 -13.96
CA SER A 828 -21.65 -13.98 -14.22
C SER A 828 -20.25 -14.27 -14.73
N SER A 829 -19.67 -13.31 -15.43
CA SER A 829 -18.33 -13.39 -16.00
C SER A 829 -17.61 -12.05 -16.02
N SER A 830 -16.29 -12.09 -16.05
CA SER A 830 -15.51 -10.92 -16.44
C SER A 830 -15.76 -10.58 -17.91
N ALA A 831 -15.58 -9.31 -18.28
CA ALA A 831 -15.59 -8.91 -19.70
C ALA A 831 -14.52 -9.64 -20.51
N GLN A 832 -13.31 -9.81 -19.96
CA GLN A 832 -12.22 -10.51 -20.64
C GLN A 832 -12.56 -11.96 -21.01
N ALA A 833 -13.33 -12.67 -20.16
CA ALA A 833 -13.77 -14.03 -20.47
C ALA A 833 -14.70 -14.09 -21.69
N VAL A 834 -15.51 -13.05 -21.91
CA VAL A 834 -16.34 -12.92 -23.12
C VAL A 834 -15.46 -12.53 -24.31
N GLU A 835 -14.60 -11.52 -24.17
CA GLU A 835 -13.70 -11.03 -25.23
C GLU A 835 -12.79 -12.13 -25.78
N CYS A 836 -12.27 -13.00 -24.91
CA CYS A 836 -11.44 -14.14 -25.29
C CYS A 836 -12.24 -15.36 -25.81
N ASN A 837 -13.58 -15.25 -25.93
CA ASN A 837 -14.48 -16.35 -26.31
C ASN A 837 -14.49 -17.54 -25.34
N ASN A 838 -14.06 -17.36 -24.08
CA ASN A 838 -14.18 -18.37 -23.03
C ASN A 838 -15.63 -18.51 -22.53
N VAL A 839 -16.45 -17.48 -22.69
CA VAL A 839 -17.89 -17.45 -22.38
C VAL A 839 -18.65 -16.97 -23.61
N SER A 840 -19.64 -17.76 -24.05
CA SER A 840 -20.55 -17.39 -25.14
C SER A 840 -21.80 -16.69 -24.59
N LEU A 841 -22.29 -15.68 -25.31
CA LEU A 841 -23.51 -14.93 -24.95
C LEU A 841 -24.79 -15.63 -25.42
N ASP A 842 -24.72 -16.45 -26.49
CA ASP A 842 -25.88 -17.06 -27.15
C ASP A 842 -26.80 -17.91 -26.25
N PRO A 843 -26.31 -18.63 -25.21
CA PRO A 843 -27.17 -19.45 -24.36
C PRO A 843 -28.14 -18.67 -23.45
N TYR A 844 -27.93 -17.36 -23.28
CA TYR A 844 -28.62 -16.58 -22.26
C TYR A 844 -29.84 -15.83 -22.82
N ASP A 845 -30.90 -15.75 -22.01
CA ASP A 845 -32.12 -15.01 -22.37
C ASP A 845 -31.92 -13.49 -22.34
N MET A 846 -30.92 -13.02 -21.60
CA MET A 846 -30.48 -11.63 -21.61
C MET A 846 -29.02 -11.52 -21.15
N VAL A 847 -28.35 -10.46 -21.60
CA VAL A 847 -27.01 -10.06 -21.13
C VAL A 847 -27.13 -8.70 -20.44
N ASP A 848 -26.57 -8.59 -19.25
CA ASP A 848 -26.44 -7.37 -18.46
C ASP A 848 -24.96 -6.97 -18.41
N LEU A 849 -24.59 -5.90 -19.14
CA LEU A 849 -23.21 -5.43 -19.23
C LEU A 849 -22.99 -4.20 -18.33
N ILE A 850 -22.22 -4.41 -17.27
CA ILE A 850 -21.84 -3.38 -16.28
C ILE A 850 -20.63 -2.61 -16.80
N LEU A 851 -20.74 -1.30 -16.95
CA LEU A 851 -19.64 -0.45 -17.38
C LEU A 851 -19.27 0.64 -16.40
N GLY A 852 -20.01 0.88 -15.32
CA GLY A 852 -19.57 1.81 -14.25
C GLY A 852 -18.98 3.13 -14.77
N LEU A 853 -17.76 3.43 -14.31
CA LEU A 853 -16.94 4.55 -14.81
C LEU A 853 -15.91 4.12 -15.88
N GLN A 854 -16.09 2.98 -16.52
CA GLN A 854 -15.22 2.50 -17.60
C GLN A 854 -15.17 3.55 -18.70
N LYS A 855 -13.95 3.94 -19.05
CA LYS A 855 -13.60 4.76 -20.20
C LYS A 855 -12.10 4.63 -20.43
N ASP A 856 -11.70 4.70 -21.68
CA ASP A 856 -10.32 5.00 -21.98
C ASP A 856 -10.07 6.49 -21.75
N ASP A 857 -8.93 6.84 -21.18
CA ASP A 857 -8.38 8.18 -21.31
C ASP A 857 -6.85 8.04 -21.37
N ASP A 858 -6.25 8.68 -22.36
CA ASP A 858 -4.87 8.41 -22.75
C ASP A 858 -3.84 9.03 -21.78
N GLU A 859 -4.27 9.62 -20.67
CA GLU A 859 -3.42 10.41 -19.77
C GLU A 859 -3.48 9.99 -18.30
N SER A 860 -4.63 9.58 -17.75
CA SER A 860 -4.77 9.32 -16.30
C SER A 860 -4.43 7.88 -15.90
N SER A 861 -4.11 7.02 -16.86
CA SER A 861 -3.77 5.62 -16.61
C SER A 861 -2.72 5.10 -17.60
N ILE A 862 -1.81 4.26 -17.12
CA ILE A 862 -0.88 3.49 -17.97
C ILE A 862 -1.54 2.29 -18.67
N ARG A 863 -2.78 1.96 -18.28
CA ARG A 863 -3.61 0.91 -18.88
C ARG A 863 -4.78 1.50 -19.64
N GLN A 864 -5.16 0.81 -20.72
CA GLN A 864 -6.35 1.14 -21.50
C GLN A 864 -7.60 0.53 -20.90
N TYR A 865 -8.68 1.32 -20.86
CA TYR A 865 -9.96 0.94 -20.28
C TYR A 865 -11.13 1.26 -21.19
N LYS A 866 -10.96 1.01 -22.49
CA LYS A 866 -11.98 1.17 -23.52
C LYS A 866 -13.34 0.60 -23.07
N THR A 867 -14.39 1.42 -23.15
CA THR A 867 -15.74 1.06 -22.70
C THR A 867 -16.31 -0.18 -23.40
N ILE A 868 -16.13 -0.28 -24.71
CA ILE A 868 -16.44 -1.48 -25.49
C ILE A 868 -15.27 -1.74 -26.43
N THR A 869 -14.52 -2.79 -26.16
CA THR A 869 -13.39 -3.22 -27.00
C THR A 869 -13.88 -3.75 -28.36
N PRO A 870 -13.02 -3.81 -29.39
CA PRO A 870 -13.39 -4.41 -30.68
C PRO A 870 -13.95 -5.83 -30.55
N ASP A 871 -13.36 -6.66 -29.67
CA ASP A 871 -13.79 -8.05 -29.45
C ASP A 871 -15.15 -8.11 -28.73
N MET A 872 -15.36 -7.31 -27.68
CA MET A 872 -16.66 -7.19 -27.03
C MET A 872 -17.73 -6.71 -28.00
N ARG A 873 -17.42 -5.72 -28.84
CA ARG A 873 -18.34 -5.16 -29.84
C ARG A 873 -18.78 -6.21 -30.86
N GLU A 874 -17.85 -7.06 -31.30
CA GLU A 874 -18.16 -8.16 -32.22
C GLU A 874 -19.07 -9.19 -31.55
N ASN A 875 -18.73 -9.65 -30.34
CA ASN A 875 -19.54 -10.61 -29.59
C ASN A 875 -20.96 -10.09 -29.33
N LEU A 876 -21.12 -8.84 -28.92
CA LEU A 876 -22.42 -8.20 -28.75
C LEU A 876 -23.16 -8.05 -30.08
N SER A 877 -22.46 -7.76 -31.18
CA SER A 877 -23.07 -7.61 -32.50
C SER A 877 -23.67 -8.93 -32.99
N VAL A 878 -22.93 -10.03 -32.84
CA VAL A 878 -23.37 -11.39 -33.18
C VAL A 878 -24.59 -11.78 -32.33
N TYR A 879 -24.49 -11.61 -31.00
CA TYR A 879 -25.58 -11.90 -30.08
C TYR A 879 -26.87 -11.15 -30.44
N LEU A 880 -26.77 -9.85 -30.75
CA LEU A 880 -27.91 -9.05 -31.19
C LEU A 880 -28.45 -9.47 -32.56
N ASP A 881 -27.60 -9.86 -33.52
CA ASP A 881 -28.06 -10.36 -34.83
C ASP A 881 -28.83 -11.67 -34.73
N HIS A 882 -28.52 -12.51 -33.73
CA HIS A 882 -29.29 -13.69 -33.39
C HIS A 882 -30.60 -13.40 -32.63
N GLY A 883 -30.90 -12.13 -32.36
CA GLY A 883 -32.10 -11.71 -31.65
C GLY A 883 -31.93 -11.60 -30.13
N GLY A 884 -30.69 -11.50 -29.66
CA GLY A 884 -30.34 -11.33 -28.26
C GLY A 884 -30.94 -10.07 -27.62
N ARG A 885 -30.94 -10.07 -26.30
CA ARG A 885 -31.46 -8.99 -25.45
C ARG A 885 -30.34 -8.46 -24.56
N LEU A 886 -30.06 -7.16 -24.66
CA LEU A 886 -28.92 -6.53 -24.01
C LEU A 886 -29.38 -5.37 -23.12
N PHE A 887 -29.03 -5.43 -21.84
CA PHE A 887 -28.98 -4.29 -20.94
C PHE A 887 -27.52 -3.82 -20.82
N ILE A 888 -27.30 -2.51 -20.92
CA ILE A 888 -25.98 -1.89 -20.80
C ILE A 888 -26.10 -0.58 -20.01
N SER A 889 -25.26 -0.41 -18.99
CA SER A 889 -25.25 0.80 -18.15
C SER A 889 -23.84 1.28 -17.81
N GLY A 890 -23.59 2.58 -17.96
CA GLY A 890 -22.29 3.20 -17.64
C GLY A 890 -22.29 4.72 -17.84
N ALA A 891 -21.32 5.41 -17.24
CA ALA A 891 -21.27 6.88 -17.27
C ALA A 891 -20.71 7.46 -18.58
N TYR A 892 -19.87 6.71 -19.30
CA TYR A 892 -19.11 7.18 -20.47
C TYR A 892 -19.38 6.36 -21.76
N LEU A 893 -20.64 5.96 -21.96
CA LEU A 893 -21.07 5.11 -23.09
C LEU A 893 -20.96 5.78 -24.47
N GLY A 894 -20.90 7.11 -24.50
CA GLY A 894 -20.89 7.93 -25.69
C GLY A 894 -19.54 8.54 -26.00
N SER A 895 -18.93 9.30 -25.08
CA SER A 895 -17.69 10.02 -25.38
C SER A 895 -16.51 9.10 -25.68
N ASP A 896 -16.51 7.90 -25.12
CA ASP A 896 -15.45 6.93 -25.41
C ASP A 896 -15.67 6.17 -26.73
N MET A 897 -16.79 6.36 -27.44
CA MET A 897 -17.08 5.76 -28.74
C MET A 897 -16.45 6.57 -29.89
N ARG A 898 -15.11 6.56 -29.94
CA ARG A 898 -14.29 7.50 -30.74
C ARG A 898 -14.13 7.13 -32.22
N THR A 899 -14.39 5.89 -32.62
CA THR A 899 -14.17 5.41 -34.00
C THR A 899 -15.46 5.37 -34.82
N LEU A 900 -15.35 5.32 -36.16
CA LEU A 900 -16.51 5.18 -37.05
C LEU A 900 -17.28 3.88 -36.80
N GLU A 901 -16.56 2.80 -36.48
CA GLU A 901 -17.15 1.52 -36.12
C GLU A 901 -17.88 1.59 -34.77
N ASP A 902 -17.36 2.36 -33.80
CA ASP A 902 -18.05 2.61 -32.52
C ASP A 902 -19.33 3.42 -32.72
N GLU A 903 -19.27 4.49 -33.51
CA GLU A 903 -20.45 5.30 -33.85
C GLU A 903 -21.51 4.45 -34.58
N ARG A 904 -21.08 3.59 -35.50
CA ARG A 904 -21.97 2.64 -36.18
C ARG A 904 -22.58 1.65 -35.19
N PHE A 905 -21.80 1.10 -34.26
CA PHE A 905 -22.34 0.21 -33.24
C PHE A 905 -23.37 0.91 -32.36
N MET A 906 -23.05 2.10 -31.85
CA MET A 906 -23.97 2.94 -31.06
C MET A 906 -25.28 3.20 -31.83
N THR A 907 -25.19 3.69 -33.06
CA THR A 907 -26.37 4.11 -33.83
C THR A 907 -27.16 2.97 -34.45
N LYS A 908 -26.50 1.87 -34.86
CA LYS A 908 -27.14 0.75 -35.57
C LYS A 908 -27.53 -0.41 -34.66
N LYS A 909 -26.70 -0.73 -33.66
CA LYS A 909 -26.94 -1.84 -32.72
C LYS A 909 -27.63 -1.34 -31.46
N LEU A 910 -27.04 -0.38 -30.75
CA LEU A 910 -27.58 0.15 -29.50
C LEU A 910 -28.74 1.13 -29.69
N ARG A 911 -28.87 1.70 -30.90
CA ARG A 911 -29.92 2.66 -31.29
C ARG A 911 -29.92 3.93 -30.46
N SER A 912 -28.73 4.35 -30.03
CA SER A 912 -28.47 5.56 -29.26
C SER A 912 -27.40 6.41 -29.93
N GLN A 913 -27.39 7.71 -29.64
CA GLN A 913 -26.34 8.63 -30.07
C GLN A 913 -25.91 9.51 -28.91
N TYR A 914 -24.60 9.74 -28.78
CA TYR A 914 -24.02 10.68 -27.80
C TYR A 914 -24.44 12.13 -28.12
N VAL A 915 -24.80 12.88 -27.08
CA VAL A 915 -25.17 14.30 -27.19
C VAL A 915 -24.15 15.20 -26.52
N GLY A 916 -23.68 14.84 -25.32
CA GLY A 916 -22.78 15.65 -24.53
C GLY A 916 -22.74 15.21 -23.07
N LYS A 917 -21.88 15.84 -22.28
CA LYS A 917 -21.83 15.71 -20.81
C LYS A 917 -23.04 16.38 -20.16
N LEU A 918 -23.61 15.78 -19.12
CA LEU A 918 -24.67 16.40 -18.31
C LEU A 918 -24.13 17.63 -17.55
N PRO A 919 -24.87 18.75 -17.47
CA PRO A 919 -24.49 19.90 -16.65
C PRO A 919 -24.40 19.57 -15.14
N GLU A 920 -23.54 20.29 -14.42
CA GLU A 920 -23.09 19.97 -13.05
C GLU A 920 -24.12 20.28 -11.93
N ASP A 921 -25.26 20.90 -12.23
CA ASP A 921 -26.17 21.51 -11.23
C ASP A 921 -27.51 20.77 -10.99
N MET A 922 -27.60 19.46 -11.28
CA MET A 922 -28.91 18.77 -11.50
C MET A 922 -29.37 17.73 -10.47
N ASN A 923 -28.85 17.74 -9.22
CA ASN A 923 -29.33 16.91 -8.09
C ASN A 923 -29.36 15.37 -8.32
N GLY A 924 -28.64 14.83 -9.32
CA GLY A 924 -28.37 13.40 -9.45
C GLY A 924 -29.59 12.48 -9.45
N THR A 925 -30.63 12.80 -10.25
CA THR A 925 -31.84 11.98 -10.36
C THR A 925 -32.11 11.50 -11.78
N ILE A 926 -32.72 10.32 -11.89
CA ILE A 926 -33.31 9.77 -13.11
C ILE A 926 -34.81 9.55 -12.92
N ASN A 927 -35.58 9.83 -13.97
CA ASN A 927 -37.04 9.78 -13.99
C ASN A 927 -37.52 8.98 -15.19
N GLY A 928 -38.40 8.02 -14.94
CA GLY A 928 -39.11 7.24 -15.95
C GLY A 928 -40.61 7.21 -15.68
N GLU A 929 -41.35 6.40 -16.43
CA GLU A 929 -42.79 6.23 -16.21
C GLU A 929 -43.06 5.67 -14.81
N ASN A 930 -43.70 6.47 -13.94
CA ASN A 930 -43.97 6.15 -12.54
C ASN A 930 -42.72 5.67 -11.77
N PHE A 931 -41.54 6.22 -12.08
CA PHE A 931 -40.28 5.87 -11.43
C PHE A 931 -39.39 7.09 -11.27
N THR A 932 -38.80 7.25 -10.09
CA THR A 932 -37.76 8.23 -9.82
C THR A 932 -36.73 7.60 -8.91
N ALA A 933 -35.45 7.78 -9.22
CA ALA A 933 -34.35 7.34 -8.38
C ALA A 933 -33.21 8.36 -8.36
N ALA A 934 -32.50 8.42 -7.24
CA ALA A 934 -31.27 9.18 -7.10
C ALA A 934 -30.05 8.28 -7.31
N PHE A 935 -28.95 8.85 -7.78
CA PHE A 935 -27.64 8.20 -7.90
C PHE A 935 -26.56 9.08 -7.28
N GLU A 936 -25.41 8.49 -6.95
CA GLU A 936 -24.31 9.22 -6.31
C GLU A 936 -23.48 10.03 -7.32
N GLN A 937 -23.46 11.35 -7.17
CA GLN A 937 -22.62 12.27 -7.97
C GLN A 937 -21.43 12.82 -7.19
N GLU A 938 -21.50 12.77 -5.86
CA GLU A 938 -20.49 13.31 -4.96
C GLU A 938 -19.65 12.19 -4.37
N TYR A 939 -18.40 12.50 -4.02
CA TYR A 939 -17.56 11.55 -3.29
C TYR A 939 -18.19 11.23 -1.93
N ASN A 940 -18.10 9.97 -1.53
CA ASN A 940 -18.68 9.44 -0.30
C ASN A 940 -17.90 8.19 0.14
N GLN A 941 -18.35 7.52 1.20
CA GLN A 941 -17.67 6.34 1.76
C GLN A 941 -18.25 4.99 1.31
N GLU A 942 -19.31 5.00 0.49
CA GLU A 942 -20.12 3.81 0.17
C GLU A 942 -19.97 3.37 -1.30
N THR A 943 -19.95 4.30 -2.26
CA THR A 943 -19.81 4.02 -3.69
C THR A 943 -19.05 5.13 -4.41
N TYR A 944 -18.48 4.82 -5.57
CA TYR A 944 -17.82 5.81 -6.41
C TYR A 944 -18.79 6.88 -6.90
N ALA A 945 -18.25 8.06 -7.19
CA ALA A 945 -19.00 9.23 -7.63
C ALA A 945 -19.19 9.25 -9.15
N VAL A 946 -20.42 9.41 -9.62
CA VAL A 946 -20.75 9.65 -11.03
C VAL A 946 -20.80 11.15 -11.29
N GLN A 947 -19.63 11.79 -11.33
CA GLN A 947 -19.53 13.25 -11.43
C GLN A 947 -20.16 13.79 -12.72
N HIS A 948 -19.81 13.16 -13.85
CA HIS A 948 -20.11 13.70 -15.19
C HIS A 948 -20.76 12.65 -16.08
N PRO A 949 -21.96 12.19 -15.75
CA PRO A 949 -22.67 11.23 -16.60
C PRO A 949 -23.03 11.88 -17.94
N GLU A 950 -23.27 11.05 -18.94
CA GLU A 950 -23.51 11.52 -20.31
C GLU A 950 -24.98 11.59 -20.68
N MET A 951 -25.29 12.49 -21.61
CA MET A 951 -26.58 12.57 -22.27
C MET A 951 -26.53 11.81 -23.59
N ILE A 952 -27.54 10.97 -23.80
CA ILE A 952 -27.76 10.24 -25.04
C ILE A 952 -29.09 10.65 -25.66
N LYS A 953 -29.35 10.23 -26.89
CA LYS A 953 -30.67 10.36 -27.53
C LYS A 953 -31.00 9.12 -28.37
N PRO A 954 -32.30 8.81 -28.56
CA PRO A 954 -32.72 7.69 -29.38
C PRO A 954 -32.40 7.90 -30.87
N VAL A 955 -32.16 6.80 -31.58
CA VAL A 955 -31.96 6.76 -33.04
C VAL A 955 -33.03 5.86 -33.67
N GLY A 956 -33.72 6.37 -34.69
CA GLY A 956 -34.76 5.61 -35.41
C GLY A 956 -36.00 5.39 -34.54
N GLU A 957 -36.41 4.13 -34.39
CA GLU A 957 -37.62 3.73 -33.63
C GLU A 957 -37.37 3.55 -32.12
N ALA A 958 -36.16 3.84 -31.65
CA ALA A 958 -35.84 3.77 -30.23
C ALA A 958 -36.62 4.82 -29.42
N GLN A 959 -36.94 4.49 -28.18
CA GLN A 959 -37.75 5.32 -27.29
C GLN A 959 -36.92 5.75 -26.08
N VAL A 960 -37.22 6.95 -25.57
CA VAL A 960 -36.67 7.43 -24.29
C VAL A 960 -37.40 6.70 -23.16
N THR A 961 -36.64 6.10 -22.25
CA THR A 961 -37.18 5.40 -21.07
C THR A 961 -36.86 6.11 -19.75
N LEU A 962 -35.73 6.81 -19.72
CA LEU A 962 -35.27 7.57 -18.56
C LEU A 962 -34.79 8.94 -19.01
N ASN A 963 -35.11 9.95 -18.20
CA ASN A 963 -34.57 11.29 -18.29
C ASN A 963 -33.86 11.64 -16.99
N TYR A 964 -32.78 12.39 -17.07
CA TYR A 964 -32.23 13.08 -15.92
C TYR A 964 -33.26 14.04 -15.33
N GLY A 965 -33.06 14.48 -14.09
CA GLY A 965 -33.83 15.57 -13.47
C GLY A 965 -33.90 16.84 -14.33
N SER A 966 -32.89 17.07 -15.18
CA SER A 966 -32.83 18.14 -16.17
C SER A 966 -33.82 18.02 -17.34
N GLY A 967 -34.41 16.84 -17.55
CA GLY A 967 -35.17 16.49 -18.74
C GLY A 967 -34.31 15.98 -19.91
N ALA A 968 -32.98 15.95 -19.78
CA ALA A 968 -32.11 15.32 -20.77
C ALA A 968 -32.26 13.79 -20.76
N CYS A 969 -32.14 13.12 -21.89
CA CYS A 969 -32.31 11.68 -21.99
C CYS A 969 -31.12 10.93 -21.36
N ALA A 970 -31.45 10.04 -20.40
CA ALA A 970 -30.53 9.18 -19.65
C ALA A 970 -30.66 7.71 -20.03
N GLY A 971 -31.76 7.32 -20.68
CA GLY A 971 -32.03 5.94 -21.05
C GLY A 971 -32.79 5.83 -22.36
N VAL A 972 -32.36 4.87 -23.19
CA VAL A 972 -32.93 4.56 -24.49
C VAL A 972 -33.22 3.07 -24.58
N ALA A 973 -34.40 2.70 -25.04
CA ALA A 973 -34.76 1.32 -25.29
C ALA A 973 -35.24 1.13 -26.73
N CYS A 974 -34.88 0.01 -27.36
CA CYS A 974 -35.27 -0.28 -28.74
C CYS A 974 -35.56 -1.76 -28.96
N LYS A 975 -36.52 -2.03 -29.86
CA LYS A 975 -36.81 -3.35 -30.41
C LYS A 975 -36.50 -3.31 -31.91
N THR A 976 -35.51 -4.06 -32.36
CA THR A 976 -35.15 -4.20 -33.78
C THR A 976 -35.33 -5.66 -34.21
N GLY A 977 -36.43 -5.96 -34.89
CA GLY A 977 -36.77 -7.35 -35.23
C GLY A 977 -36.99 -8.19 -33.96
N LYS A 978 -36.15 -9.22 -33.76
CA LYS A 978 -36.14 -10.03 -32.53
C LYS A 978 -35.25 -9.45 -31.43
N ALA A 979 -34.25 -8.64 -31.80
CA ALA A 979 -33.27 -8.09 -30.88
C ALA A 979 -33.87 -6.94 -30.05
N ARG A 980 -33.40 -6.81 -28.81
CA ARG A 980 -33.82 -5.73 -27.91
C ARG A 980 -32.62 -5.17 -27.16
N THR A 981 -32.58 -3.84 -27.03
CA THR A 981 -31.54 -3.13 -26.28
C THR A 981 -32.16 -2.18 -25.28
N TYR A 982 -31.57 -2.10 -24.10
CA TYR A 982 -31.82 -1.08 -23.09
C TYR A 982 -30.48 -0.46 -22.70
N VAL A 983 -30.29 0.82 -22.99
CA VAL A 983 -29.04 1.56 -22.81
C VAL A 983 -29.28 2.65 -21.77
N MET A 984 -28.46 2.69 -20.71
CA MET A 984 -28.55 3.72 -19.67
C MET A 984 -27.21 4.43 -19.50
N SER A 985 -27.17 5.76 -19.62
CA SER A 985 -25.96 6.56 -19.44
C SER A 985 -25.66 6.94 -17.99
N VAL A 986 -26.31 6.24 -17.06
CA VAL A 986 -26.03 6.23 -15.62
C VAL A 986 -25.65 4.79 -15.26
N PRO A 987 -24.58 4.55 -14.50
CA PRO A 987 -24.31 3.24 -13.92
C PRO A 987 -25.47 2.77 -13.05
N PHE A 988 -25.99 1.56 -13.26
CA PHE A 988 -27.12 1.04 -12.48
C PHE A 988 -26.75 0.82 -11.01
N GLU A 989 -25.52 0.37 -10.78
CA GLU A 989 -24.94 0.11 -9.47
C GLU A 989 -24.78 1.37 -8.61
N SER A 990 -24.79 2.57 -9.20
CA SER A 990 -24.68 3.84 -8.47
C SER A 990 -26.02 4.43 -8.00
N ILE A 991 -27.14 3.84 -8.40
CA ILE A 991 -28.47 4.18 -7.87
C ILE A 991 -28.47 3.91 -6.37
N LYS A 992 -29.00 4.79 -5.53
CA LYS A 992 -28.77 4.75 -4.07
C LYS A 992 -29.44 3.58 -3.34
N THR A 993 -30.70 3.27 -3.64
CA THR A 993 -31.49 2.31 -2.84
C THR A 993 -31.69 0.96 -3.53
N ASP A 994 -31.72 -0.11 -2.74
CA ASP A 994 -32.00 -1.47 -3.24
C ASP A 994 -33.40 -1.56 -3.88
N GLU A 995 -34.39 -0.90 -3.28
CA GLU A 995 -35.77 -0.91 -3.77
C GLU A 995 -35.89 -0.29 -5.16
N ALA A 996 -35.21 0.85 -5.39
CA ALA A 996 -35.21 1.52 -6.68
C ALA A 996 -34.48 0.68 -7.75
N ARG A 997 -33.39 -0.01 -7.36
CA ARG A 997 -32.68 -0.94 -8.24
C ARG A 997 -33.61 -2.10 -8.65
N VAL A 998 -34.29 -2.74 -7.70
CA VAL A 998 -35.23 -3.85 -7.99
C VAL A 998 -36.38 -3.38 -8.89
N GLU A 999 -36.99 -2.23 -8.62
CA GLU A 999 -38.08 -1.71 -9.44
C GLU A 999 -37.62 -1.43 -10.87
N LEU A 1000 -36.50 -0.73 -11.04
CA LEU A 1000 -35.96 -0.40 -12.37
C LEU A 1000 -35.55 -1.65 -13.13
N MET A 1001 -34.86 -2.59 -12.49
CA MET A 1001 -34.47 -3.86 -13.10
C MET A 1001 -35.71 -4.64 -13.58
N GLY A 1002 -36.80 -4.61 -12.80
CA GLY A 1002 -38.08 -5.20 -13.21
C GLY A 1002 -38.62 -4.60 -14.52
N LYS A 1003 -38.59 -3.26 -14.66
CA LYS A 1003 -39.02 -2.57 -15.89
C LYS A 1003 -38.11 -2.90 -17.08
N ILE A 1004 -36.79 -2.99 -16.84
CA ILE A 1004 -35.81 -3.35 -17.87
C ILE A 1004 -36.05 -4.79 -18.35
N VAL A 1005 -36.14 -5.75 -17.44
CA VAL A 1005 -36.41 -7.16 -17.76
C VAL A 1005 -37.74 -7.32 -18.48
N GLU A 1006 -38.78 -6.61 -18.04
CA GLU A 1006 -40.09 -6.62 -18.71
C GLU A 1006 -39.98 -6.16 -20.16
N PHE A 1007 -39.31 -5.03 -20.42
CA PHE A 1007 -39.10 -4.53 -21.78
C PHE A 1007 -38.27 -5.49 -22.64
N LEU A 1008 -37.21 -6.07 -22.08
CA LEU A 1008 -36.32 -6.96 -22.81
C LEU A 1008 -36.98 -8.31 -23.13
N THR A 1009 -37.95 -8.76 -22.34
CA THR A 1009 -38.52 -10.11 -22.49
C THR A 1009 -39.88 -10.14 -23.17
N LYS A 1010 -40.73 -9.11 -23.01
CA LYS A 1010 -42.10 -9.04 -23.58
C LYS A 1010 -42.15 -8.24 -24.86
#